data_AF-A0A5C7Z6M8-F1
#
_entry.id   AF-A0A5C7Z6M8-F1
#
_cell.length_a   1.000
_cell.length_b   1.000
_cell.length_c   1.000
_cell.angle_alpha   90.00
_cell.angle_beta   90.00
_cell.angle_gamma   90.00
#
_symmetry.space_group_name_H-M   'P 1'
#
loop_
_entity.id
_entity.type
_entity.pdbx_description
1 polymer ?
#
loop_
_entity_poly.entity_id
_entity_poly.type
_entity_poly.pdbx_seq_one_letter_code
_entity_poly.pdbx_strand_id
1 'polypeptide(L)'
;MYAIPFLDLPPLTGAQGAVTLPGSKSISNRVLLLSALCEGTTVVHDLLDSDDTRVMLQALRQLGCGVDVAGTTVTITGLGGRAWPAEAIEFFMGNAGTAMRPLTAALAVHGGDFLLKGVPRMHERPIGDLVDALRELGCAIDYLGNEGYPPLRVRQPSLQLDKPIPVRGDVSSQFLTALLMALPLAAHDRAITIEVVGELISKPYIEITLNLLARYGIAVQRQGWQRFVIPAGSRYQSPGSIHVEADASSASYFIALGAIAQGSGIRVNGVGADSIQGDIRFVEAAQLMGAQVTSGPNWLEITRGAWPLKGIELDCNHIPDAAMTLAVMALYADGPTTLTNIASWRVKETDRIVAMATECRKLGATVEEGPDWIKVHPLPAGQWQRASIHTYDDHRVAMCFSLAAFNADRVPVRIEDPKCVAKTFPDYFEALFDVATADTDRIPVICIDGPTASGKGTLASRVAAQLGYHYLDSGALYRVTAHAALQAGLTLEAADETKIADLARRLPVRFEGEKVLLDGVDVTDAIRSEQGGMNASRVSVLPAVREALVDLQHSFQRLPGLLADGRDMGTVIFPNAPLKVFLTASAAQRAERRYKQLISKGFSANIDSLRADLEARDARDMSRSVAPLKPAQDALQLDNSQLSIEASVEQVLAWWQGRNR
;
A
#
# COMPACT_ATOMS: atom_id res chain seq x y z
N MET A 1 5.26 1.78 -3.77
CA MET A 1 4.14 0.83 -3.74
C MET A 1 4.60 -0.52 -4.26
N TYR A 2 4.32 -1.59 -3.53
CA TYR A 2 4.63 -2.97 -3.91
C TYR A 2 3.68 -3.53 -4.99
N ALA A 3 3.97 -3.27 -6.26
CA ALA A 3 3.24 -3.81 -7.41
C ALA A 3 3.80 -5.16 -7.87
N ILE A 4 3.84 -6.15 -6.96
CA ILE A 4 4.42 -7.49 -7.16
C ILE A 4 3.37 -8.57 -6.84
N PRO A 5 3.52 -9.82 -7.33
CA PRO A 5 2.50 -10.86 -7.12
C PRO A 5 2.28 -11.27 -5.67
N PHE A 6 3.33 -11.18 -4.84
CA PHE A 6 3.26 -11.43 -3.41
C PHE A 6 4.37 -10.65 -2.70
N LEU A 7 4.18 -10.39 -1.41
CA LEU A 7 5.17 -9.81 -0.51
C LEU A 7 5.40 -10.77 0.67
N ASP A 8 6.64 -11.22 0.85
CA ASP A 8 7.04 -12.02 2.01
C ASP A 8 7.42 -11.07 3.15
N LEU A 9 6.62 -11.05 4.21
CA LEU A 9 6.91 -10.32 5.44
C LEU A 9 7.82 -11.20 6.32
N PRO A 10 9.06 -10.79 6.60
CA PRO A 10 9.90 -11.51 7.54
C PRO A 10 9.34 -11.39 8.96
N PRO A 11 9.80 -12.21 9.91
CA PRO A 11 9.41 -12.08 11.31
C PRO A 11 9.70 -10.68 11.86
N LEU A 12 8.65 -9.96 12.24
CA LEU A 12 8.75 -8.63 12.84
C LEU A 12 8.71 -8.76 14.36
N THR A 13 9.42 -7.87 15.06
CA THR A 13 9.64 -7.96 16.50
C THR A 13 9.07 -6.78 17.26
N GLY A 14 9.26 -5.58 16.75
CA GLY A 14 8.90 -4.35 17.43
C GLY A 14 8.40 -3.27 16.49
N ALA A 15 7.89 -2.19 17.07
CA ALA A 15 7.50 -1.02 16.33
C ALA A 15 7.72 0.27 17.12
N GLN A 16 8.20 1.30 16.42
CA GLN A 16 8.49 2.61 16.96
C GLN A 16 8.39 3.70 15.89
N GLY A 17 8.12 4.94 16.31
CA GLY A 17 8.14 6.11 15.44
C GLY A 17 6.75 6.66 15.16
N ALA A 18 6.59 7.31 14.00
CA ALA A 18 5.34 7.96 13.64
C ALA A 18 4.95 7.64 12.19
N VAL A 19 3.65 7.46 11.97
CA VAL A 19 3.03 7.31 10.64
C VAL A 19 2.03 8.44 10.42
N THR A 20 1.98 8.99 9.22
CA THR A 20 0.93 9.90 8.79
C THR A 20 0.01 9.16 7.85
N LEU A 21 -1.27 9.05 8.21
CA LEU A 21 -2.24 8.32 7.43
C LEU A 21 -2.76 9.17 6.26
N PRO A 22 -3.12 8.54 5.12
CA PRO A 22 -3.77 9.26 4.04
C PRO A 22 -5.21 9.64 4.39
N GLY A 23 -5.78 10.59 3.64
CA GLY A 23 -7.16 11.03 3.81
C GLY A 23 -8.19 9.88 3.71
N SER A 24 -9.30 10.01 4.43
CA SER A 24 -10.39 9.03 4.37
C SER A 24 -11.01 9.00 2.97
N LYS A 25 -11.09 7.81 2.36
CA LYS A 25 -11.78 7.60 1.07
C LYS A 25 -13.24 8.03 1.14
N SER A 26 -13.90 7.69 2.25
CA SER A 26 -15.32 7.97 2.46
C SER A 26 -15.62 9.46 2.59
N ILE A 27 -14.74 10.21 3.26
CA ILE A 27 -14.86 11.67 3.35
C ILE A 27 -14.48 12.30 2.02
N SER A 28 -13.37 11.87 1.41
CA SER A 28 -12.87 12.39 0.13
C SER A 28 -13.95 12.42 -0.94
N ASN A 29 -14.57 11.28 -1.26
CA ASN A 29 -15.59 11.24 -2.34
C ASN A 29 -16.86 12.04 -2.01
N ARG A 30 -17.23 12.14 -0.72
CA ARG A 30 -18.37 12.99 -0.31
C ARG A 30 -18.04 14.46 -0.49
N VAL A 31 -16.88 14.89 0.00
CA VAL A 31 -16.39 16.27 -0.11
C VAL A 31 -16.22 16.68 -1.57
N LEU A 32 -15.69 15.80 -2.44
CA LEU A 32 -15.60 16.05 -3.87
C LEU A 32 -16.98 16.34 -4.49
N LEU A 33 -17.97 15.47 -4.24
CA LEU A 33 -19.31 15.68 -4.78
C LEU A 33 -19.99 16.92 -4.19
N LEU A 34 -19.93 17.14 -2.87
CA LEU A 34 -20.55 18.31 -2.23
C LEU A 34 -19.92 19.62 -2.72
N SER A 35 -18.60 19.66 -2.90
CA SER A 35 -17.89 20.81 -3.49
C SER A 35 -18.27 21.05 -4.95
N ALA A 36 -18.59 20.00 -5.71
CA ALA A 36 -19.08 20.13 -7.06
C ALA A 36 -20.51 20.69 -7.11
N LEU A 37 -21.35 20.33 -6.15
CA LEU A 37 -22.75 20.75 -6.10
C LEU A 37 -22.95 22.16 -5.53
N CYS A 38 -21.95 22.72 -4.83
CA CYS A 38 -22.07 24.03 -4.18
C CYS A 38 -21.90 25.22 -5.11
N GLU A 39 -22.47 26.36 -4.69
CA GLU A 39 -22.10 27.67 -5.23
C GLU A 39 -20.75 28.13 -4.63
N GLY A 40 -19.83 28.55 -5.49
CA GLY A 40 -18.51 29.05 -5.10
C GLY A 40 -17.37 28.04 -5.30
N THR A 41 -16.23 28.33 -4.68
CA THR A 41 -15.00 27.53 -4.77
C THR A 41 -14.66 26.94 -3.41
N THR A 42 -14.34 25.65 -3.36
CA THR A 42 -13.88 24.93 -2.16
C THR A 42 -12.44 24.47 -2.36
N VAL A 43 -11.56 24.77 -1.40
CA VAL A 43 -10.22 24.19 -1.32
C VAL A 43 -10.26 22.96 -0.42
N VAL A 44 -9.99 21.79 -0.97
CA VAL A 44 -9.99 20.50 -0.27
C VAL A 44 -8.55 20.10 0.02
N HIS A 45 -8.17 20.02 1.30
CA HIS A 45 -6.84 19.61 1.74
C HIS A 45 -6.83 18.12 2.11
N ASP A 46 -5.65 17.50 2.00
CA ASP A 46 -5.38 16.11 2.42
C ASP A 46 -6.28 15.08 1.74
N LEU A 47 -6.71 15.38 0.50
CA LEU A 47 -7.52 14.47 -0.30
C LEU A 47 -6.75 13.17 -0.55
N LEU A 48 -7.42 12.04 -0.36
CA LEU A 48 -6.88 10.74 -0.72
C LEU A 48 -6.58 10.70 -2.22
N ASP A 49 -5.34 10.41 -2.61
CA ASP A 49 -5.02 10.08 -3.99
C ASP A 49 -5.24 8.58 -4.24
N SER A 50 -6.36 8.23 -4.87
CA SER A 50 -6.78 6.85 -5.14
C SER A 50 -7.48 6.77 -6.49
N ASP A 51 -7.65 5.56 -7.02
CA ASP A 51 -8.40 5.36 -8.26
C ASP A 51 -9.84 5.90 -8.13
N ASP A 52 -10.50 5.73 -6.97
CA ASP A 52 -11.85 6.24 -6.71
C ASP A 52 -11.93 7.78 -6.79
N THR A 53 -11.00 8.49 -6.17
CA THR A 53 -10.98 9.96 -6.19
C THR A 53 -10.55 10.50 -7.55
N ARG A 54 -9.64 9.84 -8.26
CA ARG A 54 -9.24 10.20 -9.62
C ARG A 54 -10.41 10.10 -10.61
N VAL A 55 -11.18 9.01 -10.59
CA VAL A 55 -12.35 8.89 -11.48
C VAL A 55 -13.46 9.88 -11.10
N MET A 56 -13.65 10.17 -9.81
CA MET A 56 -14.57 11.21 -9.38
C MET A 56 -14.13 12.58 -9.93
N LEU A 57 -12.87 12.97 -9.74
CA LEU A 57 -12.34 14.24 -10.26
C LEU A 57 -12.49 14.35 -11.79
N GLN A 58 -12.29 13.25 -12.52
CA GLN A 58 -12.53 13.21 -13.97
C GLN A 58 -14.02 13.43 -14.30
N ALA A 59 -14.93 12.75 -13.61
CA ALA A 59 -16.36 12.93 -13.80
C ALA A 59 -16.80 14.37 -13.49
N LEU A 60 -16.27 14.97 -12.43
CA LEU A 60 -16.57 16.36 -12.09
C LEU A 60 -16.09 17.35 -13.17
N ARG A 61 -14.93 17.11 -13.78
CA ARG A 61 -14.46 17.91 -14.94
C ARG A 61 -15.39 17.76 -16.14
N GLN A 62 -15.82 16.53 -16.45
CA GLN A 62 -16.78 16.28 -17.55
C GLN A 62 -18.13 16.98 -17.29
N LEU A 63 -18.55 17.07 -16.03
CA LEU A 63 -19.76 17.78 -15.62
C LEU A 63 -19.61 19.32 -15.68
N GLY A 64 -18.40 19.84 -15.90
CA GLY A 64 -18.12 21.27 -16.05
C GLY A 64 -17.60 21.96 -14.79
N CYS A 65 -17.22 21.21 -13.74
CA CYS A 65 -16.58 21.80 -12.56
C CYS A 65 -15.17 22.29 -12.91
N GLY A 66 -14.75 23.42 -12.33
CA GLY A 66 -13.33 23.79 -12.32
C GLY A 66 -12.59 22.92 -11.33
N VAL A 67 -11.59 22.15 -11.77
CA VAL A 67 -10.84 21.21 -10.90
C VAL A 67 -9.34 21.41 -11.11
N ASP A 68 -8.70 22.02 -10.11
CA ASP A 68 -7.25 22.22 -10.06
C ASP A 68 -6.61 21.38 -8.95
N VAL A 69 -5.51 20.68 -9.24
CA VAL A 69 -4.90 19.68 -8.35
C VAL A 69 -3.45 20.05 -8.11
N ALA A 70 -3.10 20.25 -6.83
CA ALA A 70 -1.74 20.55 -6.37
C ALA A 70 -1.37 19.61 -5.22
N GLY A 71 -0.68 18.51 -5.54
CA GLY A 71 -0.40 17.45 -4.56
C GLY A 71 -1.68 16.81 -4.04
N THR A 72 -1.85 16.75 -2.72
CA THR A 72 -3.08 16.28 -2.05
C THR A 72 -4.12 17.39 -1.86
N THR A 73 -3.84 18.63 -2.29
CA THR A 73 -4.80 19.73 -2.24
C THR A 73 -5.52 19.87 -3.59
N VAL A 74 -6.84 19.96 -3.57
CA VAL A 74 -7.67 20.13 -4.77
C VAL A 74 -8.59 21.34 -4.60
N THR A 75 -8.58 22.24 -5.58
CA THR A 75 -9.49 23.37 -5.65
C THR A 75 -10.63 23.04 -6.60
N ILE A 76 -11.87 23.07 -6.09
CA ILE A 76 -13.09 22.76 -6.85
C ILE A 76 -13.93 24.02 -6.95
N THR A 77 -14.15 24.51 -8.17
CA THR A 77 -15.16 25.51 -8.47
C THR A 77 -16.44 24.79 -8.84
N GLY A 78 -17.42 24.85 -7.94
CA GLY A 78 -18.68 24.12 -8.04
C GLY A 78 -19.61 24.66 -9.12
N LEU A 79 -20.65 23.88 -9.40
CA LEU A 79 -21.66 24.16 -10.40
C LEU A 79 -22.77 25.07 -9.90
N GLY A 80 -22.85 25.38 -8.60
CA GLY A 80 -24.02 25.98 -7.95
C GLY A 80 -24.71 27.08 -8.78
N GLY A 81 -25.96 26.81 -9.16
CA GLY A 81 -26.80 27.73 -9.96
C GLY A 81 -26.52 27.76 -11.47
N ARG A 82 -25.49 27.05 -11.97
CA ARG A 82 -25.18 26.93 -13.39
C ARG A 82 -25.94 25.76 -14.02
N ALA A 83 -26.31 25.91 -15.29
CA ALA A 83 -26.87 24.81 -16.06
C ALA A 83 -25.82 23.72 -16.25
N TRP A 84 -26.19 22.47 -15.98
CA TRP A 84 -25.37 21.32 -16.31
C TRP A 84 -25.36 21.10 -17.83
N PRO A 85 -24.34 20.43 -18.39
CA PRO A 85 -24.27 20.19 -19.82
C PRO A 85 -25.53 19.50 -20.36
N ALA A 86 -26.08 20.02 -21.46
CA ALA A 86 -27.27 19.47 -22.11
C ALA A 86 -26.94 18.27 -23.04
N GLU A 87 -25.67 18.13 -23.43
CA GLU A 87 -25.19 17.02 -24.25
C GLU A 87 -25.10 15.73 -23.42
N ALA A 88 -25.22 14.59 -24.09
CA ALA A 88 -25.06 13.30 -23.44
C ALA A 88 -23.62 13.12 -22.94
N ILE A 89 -23.44 12.79 -21.66
CA ILE A 89 -22.11 12.53 -21.08
C ILE A 89 -21.99 11.05 -20.71
N GLU A 90 -20.84 10.47 -21.06
CA GLU A 90 -20.44 9.16 -20.59
C GLU A 90 -19.38 9.28 -19.48
N PHE A 91 -19.72 8.76 -18.30
CA PHE A 91 -18.86 8.67 -17.15
C PHE A 91 -18.28 7.25 -17.03
N PHE A 92 -16.95 7.17 -17.04
CA PHE A 92 -16.22 5.96 -16.67
C PHE A 92 -15.83 6.02 -15.19
N MET A 93 -16.46 5.15 -14.39
CA MET A 93 -16.33 5.13 -12.93
C MET A 93 -15.38 4.04 -12.42
N GLY A 94 -14.60 3.40 -13.29
CA GLY A 94 -13.68 2.33 -12.90
C GLY A 94 -14.38 1.22 -12.10
N ASN A 95 -13.81 0.84 -10.95
CA ASN A 95 -14.46 0.01 -9.93
C ASN A 95 -14.86 0.84 -8.68
N ALA A 96 -14.98 2.17 -8.81
CA ALA A 96 -15.11 3.12 -7.72
C ALA A 96 -16.53 3.17 -7.17
N GLY A 97 -16.83 2.24 -6.26
CA GLY A 97 -18.18 2.11 -5.74
C GLY A 97 -18.65 3.32 -4.95
N THR A 98 -17.75 3.91 -4.17
CA THR A 98 -18.03 5.08 -3.33
C THR A 98 -18.21 6.38 -4.13
N ALA A 99 -17.82 6.39 -5.41
CA ALA A 99 -18.10 7.48 -6.33
C ALA A 99 -19.38 7.22 -7.16
N MET A 100 -19.54 5.99 -7.68
CA MET A 100 -20.66 5.59 -8.54
C MET A 100 -22.03 5.90 -7.93
N ARG A 101 -22.30 5.43 -6.70
CA ARG A 101 -23.63 5.56 -6.07
C ARG A 101 -24.06 7.01 -5.85
N PRO A 102 -23.27 7.85 -5.14
CA PRO A 102 -23.71 9.23 -4.88
C PRO A 102 -23.74 10.08 -6.15
N LEU A 103 -22.86 9.83 -7.13
CA LEU A 103 -22.92 10.51 -8.42
C LEU A 103 -24.19 10.12 -9.20
N THR A 104 -24.54 8.82 -9.27
CA THR A 104 -25.81 8.37 -9.87
C THR A 104 -27.01 9.06 -9.25
N ALA A 105 -27.08 9.14 -7.92
CA ALA A 105 -28.20 9.79 -7.24
C ALA A 105 -28.28 11.29 -7.57
N ALA A 106 -27.16 12.01 -7.53
CA ALA A 106 -27.12 13.43 -7.87
C ALA A 106 -27.55 13.69 -9.33
N LEU A 107 -27.02 12.90 -10.28
CA LEU A 107 -27.39 12.97 -11.70
C LEU A 107 -28.86 12.64 -11.93
N ALA A 108 -29.40 11.65 -11.21
CA ALA A 108 -30.79 11.21 -11.34
C ALA A 108 -31.81 12.21 -10.78
N VAL A 109 -31.48 12.87 -9.67
CA VAL A 109 -32.32 13.92 -9.08
C VAL A 109 -32.25 15.21 -9.92
N HIS A 110 -31.07 15.57 -10.42
CA HIS A 110 -30.92 16.75 -11.28
C HIS A 110 -31.58 16.56 -12.65
N GLY A 111 -31.34 15.42 -13.30
CA GLY A 111 -31.79 15.12 -14.66
C GLY A 111 -30.81 15.54 -15.76
N GLY A 112 -30.82 14.78 -16.86
CA GLY A 112 -29.94 14.97 -18.03
C GLY A 112 -29.91 13.72 -18.90
N ASP A 113 -28.89 13.52 -19.75
CA ASP A 113 -28.64 12.25 -20.45
C ASP A 113 -27.23 11.77 -20.08
N PHE A 114 -27.16 10.84 -19.12
CA PHE A 114 -25.89 10.40 -18.56
C PHE A 114 -25.76 8.89 -18.62
N LEU A 115 -24.65 8.40 -19.17
CA LEU A 115 -24.27 6.99 -19.12
C LEU A 115 -23.19 6.80 -18.06
N LEU A 116 -23.44 5.97 -17.05
CA LEU A 116 -22.44 5.58 -16.07
C LEU A 116 -22.04 4.11 -16.26
N LYS A 117 -20.75 3.86 -16.48
CA LYS A 117 -20.19 2.51 -16.67
C LYS A 117 -18.85 2.36 -15.95
N GLY A 118 -18.32 1.14 -15.92
CA GLY A 118 -17.03 0.86 -15.29
C GLY A 118 -16.29 -0.30 -15.96
N VAL A 119 -15.35 -0.87 -15.21
CA VAL A 119 -14.71 -2.15 -15.58
C VAL A 119 -15.70 -3.30 -15.41
N PRO A 120 -15.45 -4.51 -15.96
CA PRO A 120 -16.39 -5.64 -15.84
C PRO A 120 -16.85 -5.93 -14.41
N ARG A 121 -15.95 -5.85 -13.41
CA ARG A 121 -16.28 -6.03 -12.00
C ARG A 121 -17.31 -5.02 -11.47
N MET A 122 -17.36 -3.80 -12.01
CA MET A 122 -18.39 -2.81 -11.65
C MET A 122 -19.79 -3.28 -12.05
N HIS A 123 -19.91 -4.06 -13.13
CA HIS A 123 -21.19 -4.57 -13.62
C HIS A 123 -21.71 -5.77 -12.81
N GLU A 124 -20.98 -6.16 -11.77
CA GLU A 124 -21.36 -7.18 -10.78
C GLU A 124 -21.58 -6.54 -9.40
N ARG A 125 -21.42 -5.21 -9.26
CA ARG A 125 -21.59 -4.50 -7.99
C ARG A 125 -23.03 -4.01 -7.83
N PRO A 126 -23.73 -4.42 -6.75
CA PRO A 126 -25.14 -4.10 -6.59
C PRO A 126 -25.37 -2.60 -6.41
N ILE A 127 -26.36 -2.09 -7.13
CA ILE A 127 -26.90 -0.73 -7.03
C ILE A 127 -28.44 -0.71 -7.06
N GLY A 128 -29.07 -1.88 -7.20
CA GLY A 128 -30.52 -2.12 -7.26
C GLY A 128 -31.34 -1.26 -6.32
N ASP A 129 -31.16 -1.41 -5.01
CA ASP A 129 -32.01 -0.72 -4.04
C ASP A 129 -31.91 0.81 -4.12
N LEU A 130 -30.77 1.37 -4.55
CA LEU A 130 -30.65 2.81 -4.79
C LEU A 130 -31.45 3.22 -6.02
N VAL A 131 -31.35 2.46 -7.11
CA VAL A 131 -32.10 2.74 -8.34
C VAL A 131 -33.59 2.58 -8.11
N ASP A 132 -34.02 1.60 -7.31
CA ASP A 132 -35.42 1.40 -6.97
C ASP A 132 -35.97 2.60 -6.18
N ALA A 133 -35.26 3.05 -5.15
CA ALA A 133 -35.63 4.25 -4.40
C ALA A 133 -35.67 5.51 -5.29
N LEU A 134 -34.71 5.66 -6.22
CA LEU A 134 -34.71 6.77 -7.18
C LEU A 134 -35.85 6.67 -8.20
N ARG A 135 -36.21 5.47 -8.65
CA ARG A 135 -37.35 5.26 -9.57
C ARG A 135 -38.68 5.52 -8.88
N GLU A 136 -38.84 5.11 -7.62
CA GLU A 136 -40.00 5.46 -6.79
C GLU A 136 -40.14 6.98 -6.60
N LEU A 137 -39.01 7.69 -6.49
CA LEU A 137 -38.95 9.15 -6.49
C LEU A 137 -39.33 9.77 -7.85
N GLY A 138 -39.43 8.98 -8.92
CA GLY A 138 -39.74 9.45 -10.27
C GLY A 138 -38.52 9.76 -11.14
N CYS A 139 -37.32 9.33 -10.74
CA CYS A 139 -36.14 9.39 -11.60
C CYS A 139 -36.21 8.34 -12.73
N ALA A 140 -35.83 8.73 -13.93
CA ALA A 140 -35.76 7.84 -15.08
C ALA A 140 -34.35 7.24 -15.21
N ILE A 141 -34.20 5.96 -14.87
CA ILE A 141 -32.92 5.23 -14.90
C ILE A 141 -33.13 3.90 -15.63
N ASP A 142 -32.36 3.64 -16.68
CA ASP A 142 -32.34 2.38 -17.42
C ASP A 142 -31.11 1.54 -17.06
N TYR A 143 -31.29 0.24 -16.83
CA TYR A 143 -30.18 -0.71 -16.84
C TYR A 143 -29.83 -1.07 -18.27
N LEU A 144 -28.56 -0.94 -18.66
CA LEU A 144 -28.11 -1.31 -20.02
C LEU A 144 -27.50 -2.71 -20.10
N GLY A 145 -27.39 -3.39 -18.95
CA GLY A 145 -26.89 -4.75 -18.82
C GLY A 145 -27.80 -5.57 -17.92
N ASN A 146 -27.25 -6.10 -16.83
CA ASN A 146 -28.00 -6.88 -15.85
C ASN A 146 -28.82 -5.97 -14.94
N GLU A 147 -30.07 -6.35 -14.67
CA GLU A 147 -30.93 -5.63 -13.71
C GLU A 147 -30.31 -5.63 -12.30
N GLY A 148 -30.31 -4.47 -11.64
CA GLY A 148 -29.70 -4.28 -10.33
C GLY A 148 -28.21 -3.89 -10.35
N TYR A 149 -27.59 -3.83 -11.54
CA TYR A 149 -26.16 -3.59 -11.70
C TYR A 149 -25.85 -2.56 -12.83
N PRO A 150 -24.77 -1.78 -12.73
CA PRO A 150 -24.30 -0.94 -13.84
C PRO A 150 -23.98 -1.78 -15.11
N PRO A 151 -23.96 -1.20 -16.32
CA PRO A 151 -24.10 0.23 -16.65
C PRO A 151 -25.51 0.79 -16.51
N LEU A 152 -25.60 2.08 -16.19
CA LEU A 152 -26.85 2.82 -16.02
C LEU A 152 -26.96 3.96 -17.02
N ARG A 153 -28.15 4.17 -17.58
CA ARG A 153 -28.49 5.42 -18.27
C ARG A 153 -29.49 6.23 -17.46
N VAL A 154 -29.11 7.44 -17.09
CA VAL A 154 -29.95 8.39 -16.37
C VAL A 154 -30.55 9.39 -17.36
N ARG A 155 -31.85 9.64 -17.23
CA ARG A 155 -32.64 10.54 -18.08
C ARG A 155 -33.31 11.64 -17.26
N GLN A 156 -34.06 12.51 -17.92
CA GLN A 156 -34.86 13.54 -17.27
C GLN A 156 -35.92 12.93 -16.32
N PRO A 157 -35.98 13.37 -15.04
CA PRO A 157 -36.90 12.83 -14.06
C PRO A 157 -38.27 13.51 -14.09
N SER A 158 -39.25 12.88 -13.46
CA SER A 158 -40.54 13.46 -13.10
C SER A 158 -40.76 13.26 -11.60
N LEU A 159 -40.12 14.10 -10.78
CA LEU A 159 -39.98 13.88 -9.35
C LEU A 159 -41.31 13.93 -8.58
N GLN A 160 -41.52 12.96 -7.69
CA GLN A 160 -42.65 12.84 -6.78
C GLN A 160 -42.20 13.13 -5.35
N LEU A 161 -42.38 14.39 -4.91
CA LEU A 161 -41.85 14.93 -3.65
C LEU A 161 -42.93 15.18 -2.59
N ASP A 162 -44.14 14.67 -2.79
CA ASP A 162 -45.30 14.86 -1.91
C ASP A 162 -45.39 13.81 -0.80
N LYS A 163 -44.61 12.73 -0.87
CA LYS A 163 -44.60 11.64 0.12
C LYS A 163 -43.19 11.38 0.65
N PRO A 164 -43.07 10.78 1.85
CA PRO A 164 -41.79 10.27 2.32
C PRO A 164 -41.22 9.21 1.38
N ILE A 165 -39.90 9.27 1.15
CA ILE A 165 -39.16 8.35 0.30
C ILE A 165 -38.68 7.18 1.17
N PRO A 166 -39.17 5.95 0.97
CA PRO A 166 -38.69 4.81 1.74
C PRO A 166 -37.28 4.41 1.26
N VAL A 167 -36.41 4.08 2.20
CA VAL A 167 -35.10 3.48 1.92
C VAL A 167 -34.84 2.35 2.90
N ARG A 168 -34.37 1.21 2.40
CA ARG A 168 -34.01 0.08 3.25
C ARG A 168 -32.78 0.41 4.10
N GLY A 169 -32.91 0.24 5.42
CA GLY A 169 -31.85 0.50 6.38
C GLY A 169 -30.83 -0.63 6.50
N ASP A 170 -31.19 -1.84 6.09
CA ASP A 170 -30.51 -3.11 6.38
C ASP A 170 -29.56 -3.58 5.25
N VAL A 171 -29.50 -2.85 4.13
CA VAL A 171 -28.71 -3.25 2.96
C VAL A 171 -27.36 -2.53 2.89
N SER A 172 -27.36 -1.20 2.76
CA SER A 172 -26.13 -0.42 2.59
C SER A 172 -26.31 1.05 2.99
N SER A 173 -25.39 1.56 3.81
CA SER A 173 -25.35 2.99 4.17
C SER A 173 -25.09 3.91 2.97
N GLN A 174 -24.54 3.39 1.88
CA GLN A 174 -24.26 4.17 0.68
C GLN A 174 -25.54 4.68 0.00
N PHE A 175 -26.66 3.97 0.14
CA PHE A 175 -27.91 4.35 -0.51
C PHE A 175 -28.57 5.53 0.20
N LEU A 176 -28.76 5.43 1.52
CA LEU A 176 -29.23 6.56 2.33
C LEU A 176 -28.28 7.76 2.24
N THR A 177 -26.96 7.54 2.26
CA THR A 177 -25.96 8.60 2.02
C THR A 177 -26.21 9.29 0.67
N ALA A 178 -26.34 8.52 -0.41
CA ALA A 178 -26.51 9.05 -1.75
C ALA A 178 -27.78 9.90 -1.86
N LEU A 179 -28.90 9.44 -1.28
CA LEU A 179 -30.14 10.19 -1.22
C LEU A 179 -30.00 11.48 -0.39
N LEU A 180 -29.38 11.42 0.79
CA LEU A 180 -29.14 12.59 1.64
C LEU A 180 -28.31 13.67 0.93
N MET A 181 -27.38 13.28 0.05
CA MET A 181 -26.57 14.21 -0.73
C MET A 181 -27.27 14.70 -2.01
N ALA A 182 -28.15 13.89 -2.62
CA ALA A 182 -28.80 14.25 -3.87
C ALA A 182 -30.06 15.10 -3.68
N LEU A 183 -30.91 14.76 -2.70
CA LEU A 183 -32.21 15.38 -2.52
C LEU A 183 -32.21 16.89 -2.17
N PRO A 184 -31.17 17.47 -1.54
CA PRO A 184 -31.07 18.93 -1.43
C PRO A 184 -31.16 19.66 -2.78
N LEU A 185 -30.81 19.00 -3.90
CA LEU A 185 -30.94 19.56 -5.24
C LEU A 185 -32.40 19.75 -5.69
N ALA A 186 -33.36 19.07 -5.05
CA ALA A 186 -34.79 19.16 -5.38
C ALA A 186 -35.62 19.84 -4.28
N ALA A 187 -35.03 20.13 -3.12
CA ALA A 187 -35.70 20.72 -1.96
C ALA A 187 -35.84 22.24 -2.05
N HIS A 188 -36.25 22.78 -3.21
CA HIS A 188 -36.35 24.23 -3.44
C HIS A 188 -37.53 24.84 -2.68
N ASP A 189 -38.75 24.39 -2.96
CA ASP A 189 -39.97 25.03 -2.44
C ASP A 189 -40.66 24.21 -1.35
N ARG A 190 -40.14 23.02 -1.04
CA ARG A 190 -40.69 22.12 -0.02
C ARG A 190 -39.60 21.29 0.65
N ALA A 191 -39.88 20.87 1.87
CA ALA A 191 -39.04 19.91 2.57
C ALA A 191 -39.24 18.51 1.97
N ILE A 192 -38.18 17.72 1.94
CA ILE A 192 -38.20 16.33 1.45
C ILE A 192 -37.90 15.40 2.63
N THR A 193 -38.69 14.34 2.77
CA THR A 193 -38.54 13.38 3.87
C THR A 193 -38.06 12.04 3.34
N ILE A 194 -37.04 11.46 3.98
CA ILE A 194 -36.61 10.08 3.80
C ILE A 194 -37.06 9.27 5.03
N GLU A 195 -37.64 8.10 4.81
CA GLU A 195 -38.00 7.13 5.85
C GLU A 195 -37.17 5.86 5.72
N VAL A 196 -36.57 5.43 6.82
CA VAL A 196 -35.79 4.19 6.87
C VAL A 196 -36.70 3.02 7.20
N VAL A 197 -36.74 2.04 6.30
CA VAL A 197 -37.46 0.78 6.46
C VAL A 197 -36.51 -0.24 7.09
N GLY A 198 -36.92 -0.81 8.24
CA GLY A 198 -36.13 -1.80 8.98
C GLY A 198 -35.05 -1.18 9.89
N GLU A 199 -34.10 -2.00 10.32
CA GLU A 199 -33.00 -1.54 11.17
C GLU A 199 -31.90 -0.87 10.32
N LEU A 200 -31.47 0.32 10.73
CA LEU A 200 -30.39 1.03 10.05
C LEU A 200 -29.02 0.48 10.48
N ILE A 201 -28.31 -0.15 9.55
CA ILE A 201 -26.93 -0.56 9.73
C ILE A 201 -25.96 0.57 9.38
N SER A 202 -24.69 0.46 9.83
CA SER A 202 -23.62 1.35 9.37
C SER A 202 -23.89 2.84 9.64
N LYS A 203 -24.56 3.14 10.77
CA LYS A 203 -24.89 4.48 11.28
C LYS A 203 -23.71 5.48 11.21
N PRO A 204 -22.45 5.11 11.52
CA PRO A 204 -21.31 6.03 11.39
C PRO A 204 -21.16 6.73 10.04
N TYR A 205 -21.43 6.00 8.94
CA TYR A 205 -21.32 6.58 7.59
C TYR A 205 -22.41 7.61 7.31
N ILE A 206 -23.57 7.48 7.94
CA ILE A 206 -24.64 8.45 7.88
C ILE A 206 -24.25 9.69 8.69
N GLU A 207 -23.65 9.52 9.87
CA GLU A 207 -23.17 10.66 10.68
C GLU A 207 -22.12 11.49 9.96
N ILE A 208 -21.13 10.85 9.32
CA ILE A 208 -20.16 11.56 8.45
C ILE A 208 -20.90 12.41 7.42
N THR A 209 -21.93 11.83 6.79
CA THR A 209 -22.70 12.50 5.74
C THR A 209 -23.47 13.70 6.29
N LEU A 210 -24.16 13.56 7.43
CA LEU A 210 -24.89 14.66 8.06
C LEU A 210 -23.96 15.79 8.52
N ASN A 211 -22.82 15.45 9.10
CA ASN A 211 -21.81 16.44 9.51
C ASN A 211 -21.25 17.22 8.31
N LEU A 212 -20.94 16.52 7.21
CA LEU A 212 -20.49 17.17 5.98
C LEU A 212 -21.60 18.02 5.37
N LEU A 213 -22.84 17.52 5.29
CA LEU A 213 -23.98 18.29 4.79
C LEU A 213 -24.16 19.61 5.56
N ALA A 214 -24.05 19.57 6.89
CA ALA A 214 -24.12 20.78 7.71
C ALA A 214 -22.99 21.78 7.38
N ARG A 215 -21.76 21.31 7.14
CA ARG A 215 -20.63 22.16 6.70
C ARG A 215 -20.87 22.82 5.34
N TYR A 216 -21.67 22.19 4.46
CA TYR A 216 -22.07 22.74 3.16
C TYR A 216 -23.43 23.47 3.21
N GLY A 217 -23.92 23.84 4.41
CA GLY A 217 -25.12 24.64 4.59
C GLY A 217 -26.44 23.86 4.61
N ILE A 218 -26.42 22.52 4.59
CA ILE A 218 -27.62 21.69 4.61
C ILE A 218 -27.85 21.09 6.00
N ALA A 219 -28.74 21.71 6.76
CA ALA A 219 -29.12 21.26 8.11
C ALA A 219 -30.24 20.20 8.06
N VAL A 220 -29.88 18.95 7.72
CA VAL A 220 -30.83 17.83 7.75
C VAL A 220 -31.33 17.59 9.18
N GLN A 221 -32.65 17.59 9.36
CA GLN A 221 -33.27 17.28 10.64
C GLN A 221 -33.44 15.77 10.77
N ARG A 222 -32.88 15.21 11.85
CA ARG A 222 -32.93 13.77 12.13
C ARG A 222 -33.94 13.47 13.24
N GLN A 223 -34.90 12.59 12.98
CA GLN A 223 -35.85 12.06 13.97
C GLN A 223 -35.51 10.60 14.23
N GLY A 224 -34.69 10.35 15.26
CA GLY A 224 -34.12 9.03 15.51
C GLY A 224 -33.26 8.55 14.34
N TRP A 225 -33.30 7.26 14.04
CA TRP A 225 -32.66 6.68 12.84
C TRP A 225 -33.67 6.31 11.75
N GLN A 226 -34.96 6.58 12.01
CA GLN A 226 -36.07 6.17 11.20
C GLN A 226 -36.47 7.23 10.16
N ARG A 227 -36.13 8.51 10.39
CA ARG A 227 -36.57 9.59 9.51
C ARG A 227 -35.58 10.75 9.43
N PHE A 228 -35.37 11.24 8.22
CA PHE A 228 -34.52 12.38 7.89
C PHE A 228 -35.29 13.40 7.06
N VAL A 229 -35.27 14.67 7.45
CA VAL A 229 -35.98 15.76 6.77
C VAL A 229 -34.97 16.76 6.24
N ILE A 230 -34.94 16.91 4.92
CA ILE A 230 -34.16 17.93 4.21
C ILE A 230 -35.03 19.20 4.14
N PRO A 231 -34.56 20.35 4.68
CA PRO A 231 -35.36 21.57 4.70
C PRO A 231 -35.70 22.13 3.31
N ALA A 232 -36.84 22.81 3.20
CA ALA A 232 -37.15 23.61 2.01
C ALA A 232 -36.13 24.76 1.87
N GLY A 233 -35.85 25.16 0.63
CA GLY A 233 -34.86 26.20 0.33
C GLY A 233 -33.41 25.74 0.46
N SER A 234 -33.16 24.43 0.61
CA SER A 234 -31.81 23.88 0.71
C SER A 234 -30.96 24.30 -0.50
N ARG A 235 -29.77 24.86 -0.22
CA ARG A 235 -28.78 25.22 -1.23
C ARG A 235 -27.38 24.95 -0.71
N TYR A 236 -26.58 24.26 -1.51
CA TYR A 236 -25.20 23.97 -1.16
C TYR A 236 -24.32 25.22 -1.22
N GLN A 237 -23.62 25.50 -0.14
CA GLN A 237 -22.68 26.61 -0.02
C GLN A 237 -21.27 26.08 0.22
N SER A 238 -20.28 26.67 -0.44
CA SER A 238 -18.88 26.34 -0.17
C SER A 238 -18.48 26.74 1.26
N PRO A 239 -17.80 25.86 2.02
CA PRO A 239 -17.16 26.25 3.28
C PRO A 239 -15.88 27.08 3.08
N GLY A 240 -15.49 27.36 1.84
CA GLY A 240 -14.23 28.02 1.46
C GLY A 240 -13.05 27.04 1.47
N SER A 241 -12.79 26.40 2.61
CA SER A 241 -11.77 25.37 2.76
C SER A 241 -12.23 24.23 3.67
N ILE A 242 -11.78 23.02 3.39
CA ILE A 242 -12.06 21.83 4.20
C ILE A 242 -10.87 20.87 4.20
N HIS A 243 -10.52 20.35 5.37
CA HIS A 243 -9.55 19.26 5.51
C HIS A 243 -10.26 17.91 5.51
N VAL A 244 -9.74 16.96 4.75
CA VAL A 244 -10.11 15.56 4.83
C VAL A 244 -9.35 14.93 6.00
N GLU A 245 -10.07 14.45 7.02
CA GLU A 245 -9.45 13.68 8.10
C GLU A 245 -8.81 12.41 7.55
N ALA A 246 -7.72 11.97 8.18
CA ALA A 246 -7.11 10.72 7.80
C ALA A 246 -8.00 9.53 8.14
N ASP A 247 -7.83 8.43 7.41
CA ASP A 247 -8.75 7.30 7.45
C ASP A 247 -8.73 6.56 8.80
N ALA A 248 -9.83 6.66 9.57
CA ALA A 248 -9.93 6.04 10.90
C ALA A 248 -9.95 4.50 10.82
N SER A 249 -10.47 3.94 9.73
CA SER A 249 -10.33 2.50 9.45
C SER A 249 -8.86 2.11 9.27
N SER A 250 -8.07 2.90 8.55
CA SER A 250 -6.65 2.60 8.35
C SER A 250 -5.82 2.81 9.62
N ALA A 251 -6.28 3.68 10.51
CA ALA A 251 -5.68 3.85 11.83
C ALA A 251 -5.75 2.58 12.68
N SER A 252 -6.77 1.73 12.50
CA SER A 252 -6.91 0.50 13.29
C SER A 252 -5.69 -0.42 13.16
N TYR A 253 -5.07 -0.50 11.97
CA TYR A 253 -3.88 -1.33 11.75
C TYR A 253 -2.69 -0.85 12.59
N PHE A 254 -2.48 0.45 12.71
CA PHE A 254 -1.37 1.02 13.47
C PHE A 254 -1.67 1.09 14.98
N ILE A 255 -2.94 1.22 15.37
CA ILE A 255 -3.38 1.03 16.76
C ILE A 255 -3.12 -0.43 17.17
N ALA A 256 -3.52 -1.40 16.35
CA ALA A 256 -3.26 -2.80 16.60
C ALA A 256 -1.76 -3.11 16.60
N LEU A 257 -0.99 -2.52 15.69
CA LEU A 257 0.47 -2.65 15.66
C LEU A 257 1.11 -2.16 16.97
N GLY A 258 0.72 -0.99 17.47
CA GLY A 258 1.21 -0.48 18.76
C GLY A 258 0.80 -1.37 19.94
N ALA A 259 -0.34 -2.06 19.86
CA ALA A 259 -0.80 -3.02 20.86
C ALA A 259 -0.08 -4.38 20.76
N ILE A 260 0.29 -4.81 19.55
CA ILE A 260 0.86 -6.13 19.26
C ILE A 260 2.39 -6.13 19.31
N ALA A 261 3.07 -5.06 18.92
CA ALA A 261 4.53 -5.03 18.76
C ALA A 261 5.27 -4.69 20.06
N GLN A 262 6.51 -5.13 20.20
CA GLN A 262 7.40 -4.67 21.27
C GLN A 262 7.94 -3.27 20.94
N GLY A 263 8.47 -2.53 21.91
CA GLY A 263 9.11 -1.23 21.66
C GLY A 263 8.43 -0.05 22.33
N SER A 264 8.77 1.16 21.90
CA SER A 264 8.30 2.42 22.48
C SER A 264 6.93 2.89 21.98
N GLY A 265 6.32 2.16 21.04
CA GLY A 265 4.99 2.46 20.50
C GLY A 265 5.02 3.37 19.28
N ILE A 266 3.82 3.62 18.73
CA ILE A 266 3.63 4.33 17.46
C ILE A 266 2.77 5.56 17.69
N ARG A 267 3.16 6.67 17.07
CA ARG A 267 2.29 7.82 16.85
C ARG A 267 1.62 7.76 15.49
N VAL A 268 0.31 7.89 15.46
CA VAL A 268 -0.50 8.00 14.25
C VAL A 268 -0.94 9.46 14.11
N ASN A 269 -0.56 10.10 13.02
CA ASN A 269 -0.94 11.48 12.70
C ASN A 269 -2.08 11.51 11.68
N GLY A 270 -2.93 12.55 11.77
CA GLY A 270 -4.04 12.80 10.85
C GLY A 270 -5.41 12.34 11.36
N VAL A 271 -5.46 11.72 12.54
CA VAL A 271 -6.69 11.30 13.20
C VAL A 271 -6.52 11.36 14.72
N GLY A 272 -7.55 11.79 15.45
CA GLY A 272 -7.58 11.83 16.92
C GLY A 272 -8.97 11.44 17.45
N ALA A 273 -9.14 11.44 18.78
CA ALA A 273 -10.37 10.98 19.44
C ALA A 273 -11.64 11.76 19.03
N ASP A 274 -11.48 13.01 18.58
CA ASP A 274 -12.59 13.87 18.13
C ASP A 274 -12.97 13.66 16.65
N SER A 275 -12.45 12.63 15.98
CA SER A 275 -12.76 12.33 14.58
C SER A 275 -14.26 12.10 14.36
N ILE A 276 -14.80 12.61 13.25
CA ILE A 276 -16.20 12.37 12.86
C ILE A 276 -16.46 10.95 12.36
N GLN A 277 -15.41 10.15 12.15
CA GLN A 277 -15.49 8.80 11.63
C GLN A 277 -15.74 7.83 12.77
N GLY A 278 -16.85 7.07 12.75
CA GLY A 278 -17.16 6.15 13.86
C GLY A 278 -16.14 5.05 14.09
N ASP A 279 -15.34 4.70 13.08
CA ASP A 279 -14.23 3.74 13.21
C ASP A 279 -13.15 4.20 14.22
N ILE A 280 -13.12 5.48 14.62
CA ILE A 280 -12.25 5.95 15.72
C ILE A 280 -12.53 5.22 17.03
N ARG A 281 -13.75 4.71 17.22
CA ARG A 281 -14.15 3.91 18.39
C ARG A 281 -13.43 2.57 18.47
N PHE A 282 -12.65 2.19 17.45
CA PHE A 282 -11.70 1.09 17.55
C PHE A 282 -10.72 1.27 18.72
N VAL A 283 -10.41 2.52 19.10
CA VAL A 283 -9.60 2.83 20.29
C VAL A 283 -10.21 2.20 21.55
N GLU A 284 -11.53 2.29 21.73
CA GLU A 284 -12.23 1.68 22.88
C GLU A 284 -12.04 0.16 22.88
N ALA A 285 -12.23 -0.48 21.72
CA ALA A 285 -12.07 -1.94 21.58
C ALA A 285 -10.61 -2.39 21.82
N ALA A 286 -9.63 -1.66 21.29
CA ALA A 286 -8.22 -1.95 21.52
C ALA A 286 -7.85 -1.78 23.01
N GLN A 287 -8.37 -0.76 23.69
CA GLN A 287 -8.19 -0.58 25.14
C GLN A 287 -8.82 -1.71 25.96
N LEU A 288 -9.99 -2.23 25.56
CA LEU A 288 -10.60 -3.42 26.19
C LEU A 288 -9.71 -4.66 26.06
N MET A 289 -9.05 -4.84 24.91
CA MET A 289 -8.03 -5.89 24.71
C MET A 289 -6.72 -5.61 25.46
N GLY A 290 -6.52 -4.41 26.01
CA GLY A 290 -5.38 -4.04 26.84
C GLY A 290 -4.37 -3.10 26.21
N ALA A 291 -4.63 -2.53 25.03
CA ALA A 291 -3.79 -1.49 24.44
C ALA A 291 -3.79 -0.21 25.30
N GLN A 292 -2.66 0.50 25.33
CA GLN A 292 -2.60 1.85 25.91
C GLN A 292 -2.63 2.87 24.78
N VAL A 293 -3.67 3.70 24.75
CA VAL A 293 -3.87 4.72 23.73
C VAL A 293 -4.05 6.08 24.40
N THR A 294 -3.20 7.03 24.02
CA THR A 294 -3.35 8.45 24.35
C THR A 294 -3.73 9.20 23.07
N SER A 295 -4.62 10.18 23.17
CA SER A 295 -5.00 11.01 22.01
C SER A 295 -4.75 12.48 22.30
N GLY A 296 -4.40 13.21 21.26
CA GLY A 296 -4.49 14.67 21.23
C GLY A 296 -5.06 15.16 19.90
N PRO A 297 -5.00 16.47 19.65
CA PRO A 297 -5.58 17.05 18.44
C PRO A 297 -4.95 16.45 17.18
N ASN A 298 -5.76 15.73 16.39
CA ASN A 298 -5.35 15.14 15.12
C ASN A 298 -4.19 14.11 15.23
N TRP A 299 -4.00 13.48 16.39
CA TRP A 299 -3.08 12.36 16.56
C TRP A 299 -3.50 11.36 17.64
N LEU A 300 -2.99 10.13 17.51
CA LEU A 300 -3.05 9.05 18.50
C LEU A 300 -1.64 8.55 18.81
N GLU A 301 -1.39 8.14 20.03
CA GLU A 301 -0.14 7.51 20.47
C GLU A 301 -0.46 6.20 21.17
N ILE A 302 0.11 5.11 20.66
CA ILE A 302 -0.25 3.76 21.04
C ILE A 302 0.98 3.01 21.51
N THR A 303 0.87 2.43 22.70
CA THR A 303 1.89 1.54 23.27
C THR A 303 1.24 0.24 23.71
N ARG A 304 2.05 -0.81 23.78
CA ARG A 304 1.60 -2.11 24.29
C ARG A 304 1.30 -1.97 25.78
N GLY A 305 0.09 -2.30 26.17
CA GLY A 305 -0.33 -2.38 27.58
C GLY A 305 -0.29 -3.81 28.10
N ALA A 306 -1.45 -4.38 28.43
CA ALA A 306 -1.54 -5.75 28.91
C ALA A 306 -1.06 -6.74 27.83
N TRP A 307 -0.30 -7.75 28.24
CA TRP A 307 0.23 -8.79 27.35
C TRP A 307 0.21 -10.17 28.04
N PRO A 308 -0.30 -11.24 27.38
CA PRO A 308 -0.99 -11.25 26.09
C PRO A 308 -2.21 -10.30 26.06
N LEU A 309 -2.71 -10.00 24.87
CA LEU A 309 -3.95 -9.22 24.78
C LEU A 309 -5.11 -9.97 25.46
N LYS A 310 -6.17 -9.28 25.83
CA LYS A 310 -7.36 -9.90 26.41
C LYS A 310 -8.35 -10.30 25.32
N GLY A 311 -8.89 -11.52 25.41
CA GLY A 311 -10.06 -11.91 24.60
C GLY A 311 -11.28 -11.08 24.96
N ILE A 312 -12.10 -10.69 23.96
CA ILE A 312 -13.31 -9.86 24.17
C ILE A 312 -14.52 -10.38 23.40
N GLU A 313 -15.72 -10.02 23.84
CA GLU A 313 -16.96 -10.15 23.05
C GLU A 313 -17.49 -8.76 22.71
N LEU A 314 -17.72 -8.48 21.42
CA LEU A 314 -18.07 -7.13 20.97
C LEU A 314 -19.15 -7.13 19.89
N ASP A 315 -20.13 -6.23 20.02
CA ASP A 315 -20.99 -5.80 18.91
C ASP A 315 -20.25 -4.77 18.07
N CYS A 316 -20.02 -5.10 16.80
CA CYS A 316 -19.18 -4.32 15.90
C CYS A 316 -19.95 -3.37 14.97
N ASN A 317 -21.25 -3.14 15.17
CA ASN A 317 -22.07 -2.29 14.28
C ASN A 317 -21.57 -0.84 14.20
N HIS A 318 -20.85 -0.37 15.24
CA HIS A 318 -20.26 0.96 15.28
C HIS A 318 -18.89 1.08 14.63
N ILE A 319 -18.19 -0.04 14.43
CA ILE A 319 -16.84 -0.09 13.84
C ILE A 319 -16.74 -1.22 12.81
N PRO A 320 -17.74 -1.40 11.92
CA PRO A 320 -17.88 -2.63 11.16
C PRO A 320 -16.65 -2.89 10.30
N ASP A 321 -16.02 -1.83 9.83
CA ASP A 321 -14.90 -1.89 8.92
C ASP A 321 -13.56 -2.09 9.67
N ALA A 322 -13.34 -1.39 10.78
CA ALA A 322 -12.15 -1.56 11.64
C ALA A 322 -12.16 -2.87 12.45
N ALA A 323 -13.32 -3.49 12.68
CA ALA A 323 -13.45 -4.73 13.45
C ALA A 323 -12.66 -5.92 12.87
N MET A 324 -12.33 -5.93 11.57
CA MET A 324 -11.46 -6.96 10.98
C MET A 324 -10.10 -7.01 11.66
N THR A 325 -9.58 -5.87 12.12
CA THR A 325 -8.30 -5.81 12.81
C THR A 325 -8.36 -6.49 14.18
N LEU A 326 -9.51 -6.45 14.88
CA LEU A 326 -9.70 -7.17 16.15
C LEU A 326 -9.60 -8.69 15.97
N ALA A 327 -10.06 -9.22 14.83
CA ALA A 327 -9.96 -10.65 14.54
C ALA A 327 -8.49 -11.12 14.44
N VAL A 328 -7.58 -10.29 13.95
CA VAL A 328 -6.14 -10.60 13.95
C VAL A 328 -5.49 -10.33 15.31
N MET A 329 -5.90 -9.28 16.02
CA MET A 329 -5.47 -9.04 17.41
C MET A 329 -5.83 -10.24 18.32
N ALA A 330 -6.96 -10.91 18.07
CA ALA A 330 -7.38 -12.09 18.81
C ALA A 330 -6.37 -13.24 18.77
N LEU A 331 -5.56 -13.34 17.70
CA LEU A 331 -4.48 -14.34 17.62
C LEU A 331 -3.42 -14.16 18.70
N TYR A 332 -3.27 -12.95 19.24
CA TYR A 332 -2.33 -12.57 20.29
C TYR A 332 -2.97 -12.50 21.68
N ALA A 333 -4.23 -12.94 21.82
CA ALA A 333 -4.96 -12.84 23.06
C ALA A 333 -4.71 -14.03 24.02
N ASP A 334 -5.16 -13.91 25.26
CA ASP A 334 -5.17 -14.97 26.28
C ASP A 334 -6.48 -15.79 26.29
N GLY A 335 -7.47 -15.37 25.51
CA GLY A 335 -8.78 -16.00 25.37
C GLY A 335 -9.42 -15.70 24.03
N PRO A 336 -10.51 -16.42 23.67
CA PRO A 336 -11.18 -16.22 22.40
C PRO A 336 -11.80 -14.82 22.30
N THR A 337 -11.87 -14.29 21.08
CA THR A 337 -12.56 -13.04 20.77
C THR A 337 -13.75 -13.32 19.86
N THR A 338 -14.94 -12.88 20.26
CA THR A 338 -16.19 -13.01 19.50
C THR A 338 -16.63 -11.64 18.99
N LEU A 339 -16.72 -11.49 17.68
CA LEU A 339 -17.21 -10.27 17.02
C LEU A 339 -18.58 -10.56 16.41
N THR A 340 -19.58 -9.76 16.76
CA THR A 340 -20.99 -9.94 16.35
C THR A 340 -21.51 -8.73 15.60
N ASN A 341 -22.70 -8.85 15.00
CA ASN A 341 -23.36 -7.79 14.24
C ASN A 341 -22.54 -7.33 13.02
N ILE A 342 -21.89 -8.29 12.35
CA ILE A 342 -21.04 -8.07 11.17
C ILE A 342 -21.62 -8.70 9.90
N ALA A 343 -22.95 -8.93 9.82
CA ALA A 343 -23.60 -9.50 8.63
C ALA A 343 -23.20 -8.78 7.33
N SER A 344 -23.00 -7.46 7.40
CA SER A 344 -22.59 -6.65 6.24
C SER A 344 -21.25 -7.07 5.63
N TRP A 345 -20.38 -7.77 6.35
CA TRP A 345 -19.08 -8.29 5.86
C TRP A 345 -19.22 -9.25 4.69
N ARG A 346 -20.35 -9.95 4.58
CA ARG A 346 -20.58 -10.94 3.52
C ARG A 346 -20.74 -10.34 2.13
N VAL A 347 -21.17 -9.08 2.06
CA VAL A 347 -21.57 -8.40 0.82
C VAL A 347 -20.69 -7.18 0.50
N LYS A 348 -19.48 -7.11 1.08
CA LYS A 348 -18.52 -6.02 0.80
C LYS A 348 -17.72 -6.32 -0.48
N GLU A 349 -16.40 -6.28 -0.40
CA GLU A 349 -15.52 -6.51 -1.56
C GLU A 349 -15.35 -8.02 -1.82
N THR A 350 -15.26 -8.77 -0.74
CA THR A 350 -15.33 -10.24 -0.63
C THR A 350 -16.28 -10.61 0.52
N ASP A 351 -16.57 -11.91 0.71
CA ASP A 351 -17.16 -12.38 1.98
C ASP A 351 -16.06 -12.37 3.04
N ARG A 352 -15.99 -11.26 3.79
CA ARG A 352 -14.92 -11.02 4.76
C ARG A 352 -14.99 -11.96 5.96
N ILE A 353 -16.15 -12.50 6.32
CA ILE A 353 -16.23 -13.49 7.42
C ILE A 353 -15.47 -14.74 6.99
N VAL A 354 -15.81 -15.26 5.81
CA VAL A 354 -15.17 -16.46 5.25
C VAL A 354 -13.68 -16.24 4.98
N ALA A 355 -13.31 -15.08 4.43
CA ALA A 355 -11.91 -14.74 4.18
C ALA A 355 -11.11 -14.69 5.50
N MET A 356 -11.57 -13.93 6.49
CA MET A 356 -10.87 -13.83 7.78
C MET A 356 -10.73 -15.18 8.48
N ALA A 357 -11.78 -16.01 8.47
CA ALA A 357 -11.72 -17.33 9.07
C ALA A 357 -10.78 -18.28 8.33
N THR A 358 -10.82 -18.28 6.99
CA THR A 358 -9.94 -19.11 6.16
C THR A 358 -8.47 -18.77 6.38
N GLU A 359 -8.14 -17.48 6.32
CA GLU A 359 -6.77 -17.00 6.43
C GLU A 359 -6.22 -17.13 7.88
N CYS A 360 -7.06 -16.94 8.91
CA CYS A 360 -6.68 -17.25 10.30
C CYS A 360 -6.39 -18.75 10.52
N ARG A 361 -7.19 -19.64 9.92
CA ARG A 361 -6.96 -21.10 9.99
C ARG A 361 -5.63 -21.50 9.35
N LYS A 362 -5.21 -20.84 8.26
CA LYS A 362 -3.89 -21.07 7.65
C LYS A 362 -2.72 -20.71 8.58
N LEU A 363 -2.90 -19.74 9.48
CA LEU A 363 -1.91 -19.40 10.51
C LEU A 363 -1.90 -20.40 11.68
N GLY A 364 -2.84 -21.35 11.70
CA GLY A 364 -2.99 -22.39 12.73
C GLY A 364 -4.18 -22.18 13.68
N ALA A 365 -4.90 -21.07 13.57
CA ALA A 365 -5.93 -20.72 14.55
C ALA A 365 -7.19 -21.59 14.42
N THR A 366 -7.85 -21.86 15.54
CA THR A 366 -9.24 -22.34 15.53
C THR A 366 -10.18 -21.15 15.34
N VAL A 367 -11.09 -21.25 14.37
CA VAL A 367 -12.08 -20.20 14.10
C VAL A 367 -13.46 -20.82 13.94
N GLU A 368 -14.42 -20.25 14.65
CA GLU A 368 -15.85 -20.52 14.48
C GLU A 368 -16.49 -19.30 13.81
N GLU A 369 -17.45 -19.50 12.92
CA GLU A 369 -18.11 -18.40 12.20
C GLU A 369 -19.57 -18.73 11.93
N GLY A 370 -20.41 -17.71 11.91
CA GLY A 370 -21.83 -17.82 11.61
C GLY A 370 -22.31 -16.69 10.71
N PRO A 371 -23.63 -16.53 10.51
CA PRO A 371 -24.19 -15.59 9.54
C PRO A 371 -23.73 -14.14 9.71
N ASP A 372 -23.53 -13.70 10.95
CA ASP A 372 -23.25 -12.30 11.32
C ASP A 372 -22.22 -12.19 12.46
N TRP A 373 -21.43 -13.23 12.67
CA TRP A 373 -20.41 -13.27 13.73
C TRP A 373 -19.22 -14.13 13.36
N ILE A 374 -18.07 -13.85 14.00
CA ILE A 374 -16.85 -14.65 13.94
C ILE A 374 -16.25 -14.75 15.33
N LYS A 375 -15.74 -15.92 15.70
CA LYS A 375 -15.02 -16.17 16.94
C LYS A 375 -13.64 -16.74 16.63
N VAL A 376 -12.60 -15.98 16.97
CA VAL A 376 -11.21 -16.34 16.75
C VAL A 376 -10.59 -16.75 18.08
N HIS A 377 -10.05 -17.98 18.13
CA HIS A 377 -9.30 -18.47 19.29
C HIS A 377 -7.83 -18.03 19.18
N PRO A 378 -7.17 -17.72 20.30
CA PRO A 378 -5.79 -17.25 20.29
C PRO A 378 -4.81 -18.32 19.81
N LEU A 379 -3.63 -17.88 19.38
CA LEU A 379 -2.50 -18.72 18.96
C LEU A 379 -1.34 -18.61 19.96
N PRO A 380 -1.22 -19.56 20.91
CA PRO A 380 -0.06 -19.66 21.78
C PRO A 380 1.24 -19.87 21.00
N ALA A 381 2.37 -19.55 21.63
CA ALA A 381 3.68 -19.91 21.09
C ALA A 381 3.79 -21.43 20.88
N GLY A 382 4.42 -21.83 19.78
CA GLY A 382 4.57 -23.19 19.28
C GLY A 382 3.47 -23.66 18.34
N GLN A 383 2.46 -22.82 18.04
CA GLN A 383 1.32 -23.19 17.21
C GLN A 383 1.17 -22.38 15.92
N TRP A 384 1.97 -21.33 15.72
CA TRP A 384 1.88 -20.50 14.53
C TRP A 384 2.46 -21.24 13.32
N GLN A 385 1.73 -21.16 12.20
CA GLN A 385 2.11 -21.78 10.94
C GLN A 385 2.48 -20.73 9.91
N ARG A 386 3.41 -21.07 9.02
CA ARG A 386 3.68 -20.28 7.81
C ARG A 386 2.42 -20.25 6.96
N ALA A 387 2.00 -19.07 6.52
CA ALA A 387 0.80 -18.90 5.71
C ALA A 387 1.05 -18.00 4.50
N SER A 388 0.43 -18.39 3.37
CA SER A 388 0.21 -17.51 2.22
C SER A 388 -1.21 -16.99 2.29
N ILE A 389 -1.30 -15.68 2.56
CA ILE A 389 -2.55 -14.98 2.78
C ILE A 389 -3.12 -14.54 1.45
N HIS A 390 -4.25 -15.13 1.07
CA HIS A 390 -4.99 -14.70 -0.11
C HIS A 390 -5.78 -13.44 0.23
N THR A 391 -5.64 -12.38 -0.55
CA THR A 391 -6.22 -11.06 -0.23
C THR A 391 -7.60 -10.84 -0.82
N TYR A 392 -8.02 -11.65 -1.80
CA TYR A 392 -9.33 -11.55 -2.44
C TYR A 392 -9.60 -10.17 -3.10
N ASP A 393 -8.55 -9.43 -3.50
CA ASP A 393 -8.64 -8.01 -3.92
C ASP A 393 -9.29 -7.10 -2.84
N ASP A 394 -9.24 -7.52 -1.57
CA ASP A 394 -9.70 -6.75 -0.42
C ASP A 394 -8.49 -6.25 0.40
N HIS A 395 -8.18 -4.97 0.19
CA HIS A 395 -7.17 -4.21 0.91
C HIS A 395 -7.15 -4.45 2.43
N ARG A 396 -8.30 -4.67 3.06
CA ARG A 396 -8.37 -4.85 4.52
C ARG A 396 -7.83 -6.20 4.97
N VAL A 397 -8.01 -7.25 4.17
CA VAL A 397 -7.44 -8.57 4.44
C VAL A 397 -5.93 -8.47 4.44
N ALA A 398 -5.34 -7.83 3.42
CA ALA A 398 -3.90 -7.62 3.33
C ALA A 398 -3.32 -6.87 4.54
N MET A 399 -3.93 -5.74 4.91
CA MET A 399 -3.45 -4.91 6.03
C MET A 399 -3.68 -5.56 7.40
N CYS A 400 -4.81 -6.25 7.60
CA CYS A 400 -5.04 -6.99 8.85
C CYS A 400 -3.99 -8.10 9.03
N PHE A 401 -3.79 -8.94 8.02
CA PHE A 401 -2.89 -10.09 8.14
C PHE A 401 -1.42 -9.74 8.06
N SER A 402 -1.03 -8.53 7.64
CA SER A 402 0.36 -8.09 7.79
C SER A 402 0.80 -8.04 9.26
N LEU A 403 -0.15 -7.81 10.18
CA LEU A 403 0.10 -7.80 11.62
C LEU A 403 0.48 -9.20 12.15
N ALA A 404 0.08 -10.28 11.46
CA ALA A 404 0.46 -11.64 11.83
C ALA A 404 1.99 -11.87 11.75
N ALA A 405 2.74 -11.02 11.05
CA ALA A 405 4.20 -11.09 10.98
C ALA A 405 4.90 -10.86 12.34
N PHE A 406 4.18 -10.35 13.36
CA PHE A 406 4.66 -10.15 14.73
C PHE A 406 4.50 -11.39 15.63
N ASN A 407 4.20 -12.55 15.05
CA ASN A 407 3.94 -13.79 15.78
C ASN A 407 5.10 -14.27 16.66
N ALA A 408 4.76 -15.02 17.71
CA ALA A 408 5.69 -15.49 18.72
C ALA A 408 6.71 -16.52 18.18
N ASP A 409 6.34 -17.30 17.16
CA ASP A 409 7.19 -18.39 16.63
C ASP A 409 8.15 -17.93 15.52
N ARG A 410 8.15 -16.63 15.22
CA ARG A 410 9.00 -16.01 14.19
C ARG A 410 8.86 -16.71 12.84
N VAL A 411 7.64 -17.10 12.47
CA VAL A 411 7.35 -17.63 11.14
C VAL A 411 7.02 -16.47 10.19
N PRO A 412 7.56 -16.46 8.95
CA PRO A 412 7.23 -15.43 7.97
C PRO A 412 5.78 -15.56 7.50
N VAL A 413 5.20 -14.45 7.06
CA VAL A 413 3.84 -14.38 6.52
C VAL A 413 3.91 -13.83 5.10
N ARG A 414 3.32 -14.53 4.14
CA ARG A 414 3.21 -14.05 2.76
C ARG A 414 1.87 -13.37 2.55
N ILE A 415 1.88 -12.18 1.96
CA ILE A 415 0.68 -11.48 1.49
C ILE A 415 0.62 -11.57 -0.03
N GLU A 416 -0.42 -12.20 -0.59
CA GLU A 416 -0.65 -12.25 -2.03
C GLU A 416 -1.26 -10.93 -2.54
N ASP A 417 -0.90 -10.47 -3.73
CA ASP A 417 -1.36 -9.20 -4.31
C ASP A 417 -1.33 -8.02 -3.30
N PRO A 418 -0.14 -7.67 -2.74
CA PRO A 418 0.01 -6.56 -1.81
C PRO A 418 -0.46 -5.21 -2.37
N LYS A 419 -0.58 -5.07 -3.70
CA LYS A 419 -1.01 -3.82 -4.34
C LYS A 419 -2.47 -3.48 -4.05
N CYS A 420 -3.31 -4.46 -3.66
CA CYS A 420 -4.72 -4.22 -3.36
C CYS A 420 -4.93 -3.13 -2.29
N VAL A 421 -3.94 -2.90 -1.40
CA VAL A 421 -3.97 -1.82 -0.38
C VAL A 421 -4.14 -0.42 -0.95
N ALA A 422 -3.77 -0.20 -2.23
CA ALA A 422 -3.87 1.09 -2.90
C ALA A 422 -5.28 1.68 -3.00
N LYS A 423 -6.29 0.87 -2.70
CA LYS A 423 -7.68 1.31 -2.59
C LYS A 423 -7.93 2.29 -1.44
N THR A 424 -7.12 2.25 -0.38
CA THR A 424 -7.27 3.16 0.78
C THR A 424 -5.94 3.65 1.34
N PHE A 425 -4.86 2.88 1.17
CA PHE A 425 -3.54 3.22 1.69
C PHE A 425 -2.43 2.74 0.72
N PRO A 426 -2.18 3.50 -0.38
CA PRO A 426 -1.19 3.19 -1.43
C PRO A 426 0.19 2.73 -1.00
N ASP A 427 0.71 3.29 0.07
CA ASP A 427 2.05 3.09 0.62
C ASP A 427 2.04 2.39 1.98
N TYR A 428 0.99 1.59 2.26
CA TYR A 428 0.82 0.91 3.54
C TYR A 428 2.03 0.08 3.98
N PHE A 429 2.59 -0.74 3.08
CA PHE A 429 3.70 -1.63 3.45
C PHE A 429 4.99 -0.85 3.67
N GLU A 430 5.22 0.21 2.91
CA GLU A 430 6.30 1.16 3.17
C GLU A 430 6.14 1.80 4.56
N ALA A 431 4.95 2.35 4.86
CA ALA A 431 4.64 2.91 6.18
C ALA A 431 4.79 1.89 7.32
N LEU A 432 4.41 0.62 7.08
CA LEU A 432 4.60 -0.48 8.03
C LEU A 432 6.09 -0.72 8.28
N PHE A 433 6.92 -0.82 7.23
CA PHE A 433 8.35 -1.07 7.36
C PHE A 433 9.13 0.11 7.95
N ASP A 434 8.67 1.34 7.76
CA ASP A 434 9.28 2.54 8.34
C ASP A 434 9.16 2.57 9.87
N VAL A 435 8.10 1.95 10.42
CA VAL A 435 7.87 1.90 11.88
C VAL A 435 8.17 0.53 12.49
N ALA A 436 8.25 -0.54 11.69
CA ALA A 436 8.52 -1.88 12.18
C ALA A 436 10.01 -2.18 12.31
N THR A 437 10.35 -3.03 13.27
CA THR A 437 11.71 -3.57 13.47
C THR A 437 11.68 -5.09 13.36
N ALA A 438 12.78 -5.66 12.90
CA ALA A 438 13.05 -7.10 12.90
C ALA A 438 14.47 -7.35 13.41
N ASP A 439 14.72 -8.56 13.91
CA ASP A 439 16.08 -8.99 14.21
C ASP A 439 16.85 -9.03 12.88
N THR A 440 17.99 -8.34 12.80
CA THR A 440 18.70 -8.12 11.52
C THR A 440 19.05 -9.44 10.84
N ASP A 441 19.44 -10.47 11.60
CA ASP A 441 19.74 -11.81 11.11
C ASP A 441 18.53 -12.55 10.49
N ARG A 442 17.31 -12.09 10.78
CA ARG A 442 16.04 -12.60 10.23
C ARG A 442 15.55 -11.86 9.00
N ILE A 443 16.14 -10.72 8.66
CA ILE A 443 15.87 -10.03 7.40
C ILE A 443 16.50 -10.85 6.27
N PRO A 444 15.71 -11.38 5.32
CA PRO A 444 16.20 -12.30 4.31
C PRO A 444 17.22 -11.65 3.39
N VAL A 445 18.30 -12.39 3.11
CA VAL A 445 19.36 -11.97 2.17
C VAL A 445 19.53 -13.02 1.08
N ILE A 446 19.51 -12.57 -0.18
CA ILE A 446 19.92 -13.38 -1.33
C ILE A 446 21.26 -12.83 -1.83
N CYS A 447 22.27 -13.69 -1.92
CA CYS A 447 23.56 -13.34 -2.48
C CYS A 447 23.69 -13.87 -3.92
N ILE A 448 24.09 -13.00 -4.85
CA ILE A 448 24.47 -13.41 -6.21
C ILE A 448 25.93 -13.01 -6.45
N ASP A 449 26.82 -13.99 -6.29
CA ASP A 449 28.25 -13.81 -6.54
C ASP A 449 28.63 -14.29 -7.94
N GLY A 450 29.68 -13.71 -8.51
CA GLY A 450 30.23 -14.19 -9.76
C GLY A 450 31.27 -13.26 -10.37
N PRO A 451 31.94 -13.70 -11.46
CA PRO A 451 32.96 -12.90 -12.11
C PRO A 451 32.39 -11.59 -12.70
N THR A 452 33.29 -10.71 -13.15
CA THR A 452 32.87 -9.54 -13.92
C THR A 452 32.20 -9.98 -15.23
N ALA A 453 31.23 -9.19 -15.69
CA ALA A 453 30.51 -9.38 -16.95
C ALA A 453 29.68 -10.67 -17.05
N SER A 454 29.45 -11.42 -15.96
CA SER A 454 28.54 -12.58 -15.93
C SER A 454 27.05 -12.23 -16.06
N GLY A 455 26.69 -10.95 -15.90
CA GLY A 455 25.30 -10.49 -15.88
C GLY A 455 24.68 -10.42 -14.48
N LYS A 456 25.46 -10.63 -13.41
CA LYS A 456 24.97 -10.65 -12.03
C LYS A 456 24.17 -9.41 -11.62
N GLY A 457 24.66 -8.20 -11.88
CA GLY A 457 23.93 -6.97 -11.50
C GLY A 457 22.56 -6.85 -12.18
N THR A 458 22.45 -7.27 -13.45
CA THR A 458 21.17 -7.30 -14.17
C THR A 458 20.22 -8.38 -13.64
N LEU A 459 20.75 -9.57 -13.33
CA LEU A 459 19.96 -10.65 -12.71
C LEU A 459 19.47 -10.22 -11.33
N ALA A 460 20.38 -9.69 -10.52
CA ALA A 460 20.16 -9.24 -9.17
C ALA A 460 19.07 -8.17 -9.10
N SER A 461 19.21 -7.07 -9.84
CA SER A 461 18.23 -5.98 -9.80
C SER A 461 16.82 -6.44 -10.21
N ARG A 462 16.71 -7.35 -11.19
CA ARG A 462 15.42 -7.91 -11.62
C ARG A 462 14.81 -8.83 -10.56
N VAL A 463 15.59 -9.70 -9.93
CA VAL A 463 15.10 -10.56 -8.84
C VAL A 463 14.67 -9.71 -7.65
N ALA A 464 15.47 -8.69 -7.28
CA ALA A 464 15.14 -7.77 -6.20
C ALA A 464 13.82 -7.06 -6.45
N ALA A 465 13.61 -6.53 -7.67
CA ALA A 465 12.37 -5.88 -8.07
C ALA A 465 11.15 -6.81 -8.00
N GLN A 466 11.28 -8.09 -8.40
CA GLN A 466 10.18 -9.05 -8.33
C GLN A 466 9.83 -9.50 -6.90
N LEU A 467 10.78 -9.41 -5.97
CA LEU A 467 10.56 -9.72 -4.55
C LEU A 467 10.25 -8.50 -3.68
N GLY A 468 10.39 -7.29 -4.23
CA GLY A 468 10.30 -6.05 -3.45
C GLY A 468 11.47 -5.83 -2.49
N TYR A 469 12.62 -6.47 -2.73
CA TYR A 469 13.80 -6.37 -1.87
C TYR A 469 14.64 -5.15 -2.21
N HIS A 470 15.37 -4.65 -1.21
CA HIS A 470 16.46 -3.72 -1.47
C HIS A 470 17.54 -4.39 -2.31
N TYR A 471 18.25 -3.59 -3.10
CA TYR A 471 19.33 -4.06 -3.96
C TYR A 471 20.65 -3.41 -3.55
N LEU A 472 21.70 -4.22 -3.40
CA LEU A 472 23.07 -3.78 -3.15
C LEU A 472 24.00 -4.26 -4.27
N ASP A 473 24.49 -3.32 -5.10
CA ASP A 473 25.68 -3.52 -5.94
C ASP A 473 26.92 -3.25 -5.10
N SER A 474 27.49 -4.30 -4.49
CA SER A 474 28.68 -4.13 -3.67
C SER A 474 29.86 -3.59 -4.49
N GLY A 475 29.92 -3.90 -5.79
CA GLY A 475 30.94 -3.36 -6.67
C GLY A 475 30.85 -1.85 -6.81
N ALA A 476 29.66 -1.26 -6.74
CA ALA A 476 29.47 0.18 -6.79
C ALA A 476 30.13 0.88 -5.60
N LEU A 477 30.02 0.31 -4.40
CA LEU A 477 30.65 0.87 -3.19
C LEU A 477 32.18 1.00 -3.35
N TYR A 478 32.85 -0.02 -3.90
CA TYR A 478 34.29 0.06 -4.18
C TYR A 478 34.62 1.10 -5.27
N ARG A 479 33.76 1.26 -6.28
CA ARG A 479 33.95 2.28 -7.34
C ARG A 479 33.77 3.69 -6.81
N VAL A 480 32.76 3.92 -5.97
CA VAL A 480 32.53 5.21 -5.29
C VAL A 480 33.68 5.52 -4.34
N THR A 481 34.11 4.55 -3.53
CA THR A 481 35.26 4.72 -2.61
C THR A 481 36.53 5.10 -3.36
N ALA A 482 36.82 4.41 -4.48
CA ALA A 482 37.97 4.72 -5.30
C ALA A 482 37.87 6.11 -5.97
N HIS A 483 36.67 6.49 -6.43
CA HIS A 483 36.42 7.82 -6.98
C HIS A 483 36.64 8.92 -5.93
N ALA A 484 36.08 8.74 -4.73
CA ALA A 484 36.24 9.67 -3.62
C ALA A 484 37.70 9.79 -3.14
N ALA A 485 38.43 8.69 -3.07
CA ALA A 485 39.86 8.68 -2.74
C ALA A 485 40.69 9.51 -3.74
N LEU A 486 40.42 9.35 -5.05
CA LEU A 486 41.11 10.13 -6.08
C LEU A 486 40.76 11.62 -6.04
N GLN A 487 39.49 11.97 -5.76
CA GLN A 487 39.07 13.37 -5.54
C GLN A 487 39.78 13.99 -4.33
N ALA A 488 40.06 13.18 -3.30
CA ALA A 488 40.82 13.59 -2.13
C ALA A 488 42.35 13.62 -2.36
N GLY A 489 42.85 13.35 -3.57
CA GLY A 489 44.27 13.35 -3.91
C GLY A 489 45.05 12.14 -3.37
N LEU A 490 44.37 11.05 -2.99
CA LEU A 490 45.00 9.83 -2.47
C LEU A 490 45.41 8.89 -3.60
N THR A 491 46.47 8.12 -3.36
CA THR A 491 46.88 7.01 -4.24
C THR A 491 46.09 5.75 -3.93
N LEU A 492 45.69 4.98 -4.94
CA LEU A 492 44.96 3.71 -4.74
C LEU A 492 45.95 2.55 -4.50
N GLU A 493 46.83 2.74 -3.51
CA GLU A 493 47.93 1.85 -3.13
C GLU A 493 47.98 1.69 -1.62
N ALA A 494 48.76 0.71 -1.14
CA ALA A 494 48.86 0.39 0.29
C ALA A 494 49.32 1.59 1.15
N ALA A 495 50.06 2.55 0.57
CA ALA A 495 50.54 3.73 1.27
C ALA A 495 49.42 4.64 1.83
N ASP A 496 48.26 4.69 1.16
CA ASP A 496 47.11 5.50 1.59
C ASP A 496 45.94 4.64 2.11
N GLU A 497 46.14 3.32 2.28
CA GLU A 497 45.09 2.37 2.65
C GLU A 497 44.26 2.81 3.88
N THR A 498 44.91 3.22 4.96
CA THR A 498 44.22 3.66 6.19
C THR A 498 43.37 4.90 5.93
N LYS A 499 43.86 5.87 5.14
CA LYS A 499 43.11 7.09 4.80
C LYS A 499 41.90 6.78 3.92
N ILE A 500 42.04 5.84 2.99
CA ILE A 500 40.94 5.39 2.14
C ILE A 500 39.89 4.68 3.00
N ALA A 501 40.31 3.86 3.98
CA ALA A 501 39.39 3.20 4.91
C ALA A 501 38.60 4.22 5.75
N ASP A 502 39.26 5.24 6.28
CA ASP A 502 38.61 6.31 7.06
C ASP A 502 37.63 7.16 6.22
N LEU A 503 37.91 7.29 4.92
CA LEU A 503 37.00 7.90 3.95
C LEU A 503 35.80 6.98 3.70
N ALA A 504 36.03 5.67 3.51
CA ALA A 504 34.98 4.68 3.25
C ALA A 504 33.97 4.57 4.40
N ARG A 505 34.42 4.61 5.67
CA ARG A 505 33.54 4.58 6.86
C ARG A 505 32.55 5.75 6.93
N ARG A 506 32.89 6.88 6.30
CA ARG A 506 32.11 8.12 6.33
C ARG A 506 31.57 8.51 4.96
N LEU A 507 31.57 7.56 4.02
CA LEU A 507 31.26 7.83 2.62
C LEU A 507 29.81 8.33 2.50
N PRO A 508 29.57 9.59 2.09
CA PRO A 508 28.23 10.16 1.98
C PRO A 508 27.57 9.71 0.67
N VAL A 509 27.39 8.39 0.53
CA VAL A 509 26.84 7.76 -0.68
C VAL A 509 25.33 7.53 -0.52
N ARG A 510 24.57 7.84 -1.58
CA ARG A 510 23.15 7.50 -1.69
C ARG A 510 22.87 6.84 -3.03
N PHE A 511 22.04 5.81 -3.01
CA PHE A 511 21.59 5.10 -4.21
C PHE A 511 20.12 5.45 -4.46
N GLU A 512 19.84 6.10 -5.58
CA GLU A 512 18.50 6.57 -5.97
C GLU A 512 18.13 5.99 -7.33
N GLY A 513 17.47 4.83 -7.31
CA GLY A 513 17.18 4.07 -8.53
C GLY A 513 18.48 3.65 -9.23
N GLU A 514 18.71 4.13 -10.45
CA GLU A 514 19.96 3.87 -11.17
C GLU A 514 21.08 4.86 -10.86
N LYS A 515 20.78 5.96 -10.15
CA LYS A 515 21.74 7.01 -9.82
C LYS A 515 22.52 6.70 -8.55
N VAL A 516 23.78 7.09 -8.56
CA VAL A 516 24.67 7.03 -7.40
C VAL A 516 25.16 8.44 -7.11
N LEU A 517 24.72 8.97 -5.96
CA LEU A 517 25.10 10.28 -5.49
C LEU A 517 26.22 10.15 -4.47
N LEU A 518 27.27 10.96 -4.62
CA LEU A 518 28.34 11.15 -3.64
C LEU A 518 28.34 12.61 -3.22
N ASP A 519 28.06 12.88 -1.95
CA ASP A 519 27.93 14.25 -1.42
C ASP A 519 26.91 15.10 -2.22
N GLY A 520 25.80 14.48 -2.62
CA GLY A 520 24.74 15.10 -3.43
C GLY A 520 25.06 15.24 -4.92
N VAL A 521 26.29 14.91 -5.36
CA VAL A 521 26.69 14.97 -6.77
C VAL A 521 26.49 13.61 -7.45
N ASP A 522 25.86 13.61 -8.62
CA ASP A 522 25.68 12.40 -9.43
C ASP A 522 27.03 11.93 -10.02
N VAL A 523 27.52 10.79 -9.53
CA VAL A 523 28.77 10.17 -9.97
C VAL A 523 28.55 8.92 -10.83
N THR A 524 27.31 8.65 -11.24
CA THR A 524 26.89 7.38 -11.87
C THR A 524 27.76 6.98 -13.05
N ASP A 525 27.98 7.89 -14.00
CA ASP A 525 28.76 7.61 -15.21
C ASP A 525 30.25 7.48 -14.91
N ALA A 526 30.77 8.33 -14.01
CA ALA A 526 32.17 8.30 -13.61
C ALA A 526 32.54 6.95 -12.98
N ILE A 527 31.69 6.43 -12.07
CA ILE A 527 31.95 5.15 -11.41
C ILE A 527 31.65 3.94 -12.29
N ARG A 528 30.82 4.07 -13.33
CA ARG A 528 30.51 2.97 -14.28
C ARG A 528 31.47 2.90 -15.47
N SER A 529 32.41 3.84 -15.57
CA SER A 529 33.48 3.84 -16.58
C SER A 529 34.44 2.65 -16.43
N GLU A 530 35.19 2.35 -17.50
CA GLU A 530 36.24 1.33 -17.46
C GLU A 530 37.31 1.66 -16.40
N GLN A 531 37.75 2.91 -16.37
CA GLN A 531 38.67 3.41 -15.36
C GLN A 531 38.12 3.25 -13.95
N GLY A 532 36.83 3.52 -13.73
CA GLY A 532 36.15 3.28 -12.46
C GLY A 532 36.22 1.80 -12.04
N GLY A 533 36.00 0.89 -12.98
CA GLY A 533 36.13 -0.56 -12.77
C GLY A 533 37.56 -1.00 -12.43
N MET A 534 38.58 -0.40 -13.05
CA MET A 534 39.99 -0.65 -12.74
C MET A 534 40.36 -0.13 -11.35
N ASN A 535 39.93 1.09 -11.03
CA ASN A 535 40.18 1.75 -9.74
C ASN A 535 39.57 0.97 -8.57
N ALA A 536 38.33 0.48 -8.71
CA ALA A 536 37.72 -0.41 -7.71
C ALA A 536 38.50 -1.72 -7.54
N SER A 537 39.09 -2.26 -8.60
CA SER A 537 39.92 -3.46 -8.48
C SER A 537 41.16 -3.21 -7.63
N ARG A 538 41.74 -2.01 -7.67
CA ARG A 538 42.90 -1.61 -6.83
C ARG A 538 42.50 -1.41 -5.37
N VAL A 539 41.33 -0.82 -5.11
CA VAL A 539 40.86 -0.58 -3.75
C VAL A 539 40.34 -1.87 -3.09
N SER A 540 39.67 -2.75 -3.85
CA SER A 540 39.08 -3.99 -3.31
C SER A 540 40.08 -5.03 -2.81
N VAL A 541 41.39 -4.83 -3.04
CA VAL A 541 42.45 -5.70 -2.48
C VAL A 541 43.02 -5.20 -1.15
N LEU A 542 42.68 -3.97 -0.73
CA LEU A 542 43.17 -3.35 0.50
C LEU A 542 42.34 -3.82 1.70
N PRO A 543 42.88 -4.61 2.65
CA PRO A 543 42.13 -5.18 3.76
C PRO A 543 41.37 -4.16 4.62
N ALA A 544 42.00 -3.04 5.00
CA ALA A 544 41.39 -2.05 5.88
C ALA A 544 40.21 -1.34 5.20
N VAL A 545 40.27 -1.14 3.88
CA VAL A 545 39.14 -0.56 3.13
C VAL A 545 37.97 -1.52 3.05
N ARG A 546 38.25 -2.82 2.88
CA ARG A 546 37.20 -3.84 2.89
C ARG A 546 36.50 -3.90 4.24
N GLU A 547 37.27 -3.94 5.33
CA GLU A 547 36.74 -3.92 6.69
C GLU A 547 35.87 -2.67 6.93
N ALA A 548 36.32 -1.50 6.49
CA ALA A 548 35.56 -0.25 6.59
C ALA A 548 34.23 -0.26 5.81
N LEU A 549 34.12 -1.06 4.74
CA LEU A 549 32.91 -1.17 3.93
C LEU A 549 31.91 -2.22 4.44
N VAL A 550 32.30 -3.12 5.36
CA VAL A 550 31.42 -4.18 5.88
C VAL A 550 30.19 -3.59 6.54
N ASP A 551 30.37 -2.65 7.46
CA ASP A 551 29.25 -2.00 8.17
C ASP A 551 28.31 -1.30 7.19
N LEU A 552 28.87 -0.63 6.19
CA LEU A 552 28.09 0.01 5.13
C LEU A 552 27.31 -1.03 4.32
N GLN A 553 27.92 -2.17 3.96
CA GLN A 553 27.22 -3.25 3.24
C GLN A 553 26.10 -3.87 4.08
N HIS A 554 26.33 -4.12 5.37
CA HIS A 554 25.32 -4.63 6.29
C HIS A 554 24.17 -3.65 6.50
N SER A 555 24.40 -2.34 6.43
CA SER A 555 23.33 -1.33 6.54
C SER A 555 22.25 -1.41 5.44
N PHE A 556 22.53 -2.10 4.32
CA PHE A 556 21.54 -2.35 3.27
C PHE A 556 20.58 -3.49 3.61
N GLN A 557 20.87 -4.31 4.63
CA GLN A 557 19.98 -5.37 5.10
C GLN A 557 18.80 -4.77 5.86
N ARG A 558 17.78 -4.36 5.10
CA ARG A 558 16.57 -3.68 5.57
C ARG A 558 15.32 -4.46 5.15
N LEU A 559 14.20 -4.21 5.84
CA LEU A 559 12.91 -4.79 5.50
C LEU A 559 12.45 -4.38 4.09
N PRO A 560 11.78 -5.26 3.32
CA PRO A 560 11.44 -6.65 3.64
C PRO A 560 12.58 -7.65 3.41
N GLY A 561 13.68 -7.23 2.78
CA GLY A 561 14.81 -8.09 2.46
C GLY A 561 15.86 -7.39 1.62
N LEU A 562 16.98 -8.07 1.42
CA LEU A 562 18.11 -7.61 0.62
C LEU A 562 18.48 -8.63 -0.45
N LEU A 563 18.75 -8.14 -1.64
CA LEU A 563 19.47 -8.88 -2.65
C LEU A 563 20.81 -8.17 -2.92
N ALA A 564 21.90 -8.87 -2.60
CA ALA A 564 23.26 -8.35 -2.69
C ALA A 564 24.03 -9.07 -3.80
N ASP A 565 24.60 -8.31 -4.73
CA ASP A 565 25.49 -8.84 -5.76
C ASP A 565 26.94 -8.42 -5.56
N GLY A 566 27.85 -9.32 -5.87
CA GLY A 566 29.28 -9.10 -5.67
C GLY A 566 30.13 -10.28 -6.10
N ARG A 567 31.23 -10.48 -5.37
CA ARG A 567 32.20 -11.56 -5.62
C ARG A 567 32.27 -12.54 -4.45
N ASP A 568 31.88 -12.08 -3.28
CA ASP A 568 32.07 -12.68 -1.99
C ASP A 568 30.96 -12.30 -1.00
N MET A 569 29.79 -11.90 -1.49
CA MET A 569 28.63 -11.58 -0.67
C MET A 569 28.18 -12.80 0.12
N GLY A 570 28.16 -13.98 -0.50
CA GLY A 570 27.76 -15.23 0.16
C GLY A 570 28.88 -15.91 0.96
N THR A 571 30.14 -15.51 0.77
CA THR A 571 31.28 -16.13 1.46
C THR A 571 31.79 -15.31 2.64
N VAL A 572 31.79 -13.98 2.54
CA VAL A 572 32.41 -13.09 3.52
C VAL A 572 31.39 -12.16 4.17
N ILE A 573 30.54 -11.49 3.38
CA ILE A 573 29.67 -10.42 3.90
C ILE A 573 28.42 -10.98 4.59
N PHE A 574 27.72 -11.89 3.92
CA PHE A 574 26.51 -12.56 4.40
C PHE A 574 26.69 -14.09 4.33
N PRO A 575 27.60 -14.66 5.13
CA PRO A 575 27.86 -16.10 5.15
C PRO A 575 26.65 -16.92 5.62
N ASN A 576 25.66 -16.30 6.26
CA ASN A 576 24.42 -16.93 6.69
C ASN A 576 23.23 -16.66 5.76
N ALA A 577 23.48 -16.06 4.58
CA ALA A 577 22.41 -15.78 3.63
C ALA A 577 21.65 -17.07 3.26
N PRO A 578 20.31 -17.10 3.39
CA PRO A 578 19.51 -18.29 3.14
C PRO A 578 19.56 -18.78 1.69
N LEU A 579 19.90 -17.94 0.72
CA LEU A 579 20.18 -18.34 -0.66
C LEU A 579 21.44 -17.64 -1.17
N LYS A 580 22.38 -18.45 -1.66
CA LYS A 580 23.59 -17.98 -2.33
C LYS A 580 23.63 -18.60 -3.72
N VAL A 581 23.82 -17.76 -4.73
CA VAL A 581 23.94 -18.16 -6.12
C VAL A 581 25.32 -17.76 -6.61
N PHE A 582 26.03 -18.70 -7.22
CA PHE A 582 27.26 -18.40 -7.94
C PHE A 582 26.98 -18.41 -9.44
N LEU A 583 26.87 -17.22 -10.02
CA LEU A 583 26.53 -17.00 -11.42
C LEU A 583 27.78 -17.06 -12.29
N THR A 584 27.84 -18.01 -13.21
CA THR A 584 28.93 -18.16 -14.18
C THR A 584 28.44 -17.93 -15.61
N ALA A 585 29.41 -17.66 -16.48
CA ALA A 585 29.24 -17.62 -17.92
C ALA A 585 30.61 -17.84 -18.57
N SER A 586 30.66 -18.52 -19.71
CA SER A 586 31.91 -18.72 -20.45
C SER A 586 32.57 -17.37 -20.78
N ALA A 587 33.90 -17.31 -20.76
CA ALA A 587 34.63 -16.07 -21.05
C ALA A 587 34.28 -15.53 -22.46
N ALA A 588 34.10 -16.43 -23.43
CA ALA A 588 33.63 -16.10 -24.77
C ALA A 588 32.26 -15.41 -24.75
N GLN A 589 31.29 -15.96 -24.01
CA GLN A 589 29.95 -15.37 -23.93
C GLN A 589 29.96 -14.00 -23.23
N ARG A 590 30.78 -13.85 -22.19
CA ARG A 590 30.95 -12.56 -21.49
C ARG A 590 31.61 -11.51 -22.38
N ALA A 591 32.62 -11.90 -23.15
CA ALA A 591 33.27 -11.03 -24.13
C ALA A 591 32.28 -10.58 -25.21
N GLU A 592 31.47 -11.49 -25.76
CA GLU A 592 30.44 -11.20 -26.75
C GLU A 592 29.39 -10.20 -26.22
N ARG A 593 28.86 -10.41 -25.00
CA ARG A 593 27.92 -9.49 -24.36
C ARG A 593 28.53 -8.11 -24.15
N ARG A 594 29.79 -8.06 -23.68
CA ARG A 594 30.50 -6.80 -23.44
C ARG A 594 30.82 -6.07 -24.74
N TYR A 595 31.21 -6.80 -25.79
CA TYR A 595 31.43 -6.28 -27.13
C TYR A 595 30.17 -5.60 -27.67
N LYS A 596 29.02 -6.29 -27.64
CA LYS A 596 27.72 -5.72 -28.03
C LYS A 596 27.36 -4.45 -27.25
N GLN A 597 27.61 -4.45 -25.94
CA GLN A 597 27.37 -3.27 -25.10
C GLN A 597 28.24 -2.06 -25.51
N LEU A 598 29.52 -2.26 -25.79
CA LEU A 598 30.43 -1.19 -26.19
C LEU A 598 30.09 -0.64 -27.57
N ILE A 599 29.81 -1.51 -28.54
CA ILE A 599 29.39 -1.13 -29.89
C ILE A 599 28.08 -0.34 -29.86
N SER A 600 27.10 -0.77 -29.04
CA SER A 600 25.81 -0.05 -28.90
C SER A 600 25.96 1.38 -28.35
N LYS A 601 27.07 1.67 -27.66
CA LYS A 601 27.42 2.98 -27.11
C LYS A 601 28.36 3.79 -28.02
N GLY A 602 28.66 3.28 -29.22
CA GLY A 602 29.52 3.95 -30.20
C GLY A 602 31.02 3.78 -29.97
N PHE A 603 31.46 2.87 -29.09
CA PHE A 603 32.87 2.59 -28.86
C PHE A 603 33.37 1.49 -29.81
N SER A 604 34.59 1.63 -30.33
CA SER A 604 35.28 0.52 -30.99
C SER A 604 35.79 -0.47 -29.94
N ALA A 605 35.61 -1.76 -30.19
CA ALA A 605 36.06 -2.84 -29.31
C ALA A 605 36.60 -4.01 -30.13
N ASN A 606 37.50 -4.80 -29.56
CA ASN A 606 37.99 -6.04 -30.16
C ASN A 606 37.59 -7.21 -29.24
N ILE A 607 36.86 -8.19 -29.78
CA ILE A 607 36.31 -9.31 -29.01
C ILE A 607 37.39 -10.22 -28.41
N ASP A 608 38.48 -10.47 -29.13
CA ASP A 608 39.58 -11.32 -28.68
C ASP A 608 40.34 -10.66 -27.54
N SER A 609 40.57 -9.34 -27.63
CA SER A 609 41.15 -8.55 -26.54
C SER A 609 40.28 -8.59 -25.29
N LEU A 610 38.97 -8.33 -25.44
CA LEU A 610 38.02 -8.38 -24.33
C LEU A 610 37.98 -9.74 -23.66
N ARG A 611 38.06 -10.81 -24.45
CA ARG A 611 38.10 -12.19 -23.93
C ARG A 611 39.37 -12.42 -23.12
N ALA A 612 40.53 -12.10 -23.67
CA ALA A 612 41.81 -12.24 -22.98
C ALA A 612 41.86 -11.43 -21.67
N ASP A 613 41.33 -10.21 -21.68
CA ASP A 613 41.26 -9.35 -20.50
C ASP A 613 40.35 -9.93 -19.41
N LEU A 614 39.21 -10.51 -19.79
CA LEU A 614 38.30 -11.19 -18.87
C LEU A 614 38.95 -12.45 -18.28
N GLU A 615 39.60 -13.28 -19.10
CA GLU A 615 40.30 -14.49 -18.65
C GLU A 615 41.45 -14.15 -17.67
N ALA A 616 42.28 -13.16 -18.01
CA ALA A 616 43.37 -12.70 -17.15
C ALA A 616 42.87 -12.07 -15.84
N ARG A 617 41.71 -11.41 -15.89
CA ARG A 617 41.07 -10.85 -14.69
C ARG A 617 40.53 -11.96 -13.79
N ASP A 618 39.84 -12.95 -14.33
CA ASP A 618 39.31 -14.07 -13.55
C ASP A 618 40.42 -14.85 -12.86
N ALA A 619 41.53 -15.14 -13.57
CA ALA A 619 42.69 -15.82 -12.99
C ALA A 619 43.28 -15.04 -11.80
N ARG A 620 43.41 -13.70 -11.93
CA ARG A 620 43.84 -12.83 -10.83
C ARG A 620 42.85 -12.85 -9.67
N ASP A 621 41.56 -12.78 -9.96
CA ASP A 621 40.53 -12.67 -8.93
C ASP A 621 40.34 -13.98 -8.15
N MET A 622 40.52 -15.13 -8.79
CA MET A 622 40.50 -16.44 -8.15
C MET A 622 41.74 -16.71 -7.29
N SER A 623 42.89 -16.11 -7.65
CA SER A 623 44.17 -16.32 -6.95
C SER A 623 44.47 -15.31 -5.83
N ARG A 624 43.54 -14.39 -5.52
CA ARG A 624 43.73 -13.41 -4.44
C ARG A 624 43.82 -14.08 -3.07
N SER A 625 44.70 -13.57 -2.22
CA SER A 625 44.82 -13.99 -0.82
C SER A 625 43.61 -13.56 0.03
N VAL A 626 43.03 -12.40 -0.28
CA VAL A 626 41.87 -11.84 0.42
C VAL A 626 40.64 -11.89 -0.49
N ALA A 627 39.55 -12.47 0.02
CA ALA A 627 38.27 -12.60 -0.67
C ALA A 627 38.38 -13.08 -2.14
N PRO A 628 38.98 -14.27 -2.37
CA PRO A 628 39.10 -14.81 -3.72
C PRO A 628 37.71 -15.02 -4.33
N LEU A 629 37.62 -14.85 -5.65
CA LEU A 629 36.41 -15.20 -6.40
C LEU A 629 36.22 -16.73 -6.35
N LYS A 630 35.38 -17.18 -5.42
CA LYS A 630 35.02 -18.59 -5.27
C LYS A 630 33.56 -18.71 -4.82
N PRO A 631 32.85 -19.76 -5.26
CA PRO A 631 31.52 -20.04 -4.74
C PRO A 631 31.59 -20.31 -3.22
N ALA A 632 30.56 -19.88 -2.50
CA ALA A 632 30.33 -20.37 -1.14
C ALA A 632 30.05 -21.89 -1.18
N GLN A 633 30.35 -22.58 -0.08
CA GLN A 633 30.24 -24.03 -0.01
C GLN A 633 28.80 -24.54 -0.30
N ASP A 634 27.81 -23.75 0.10
CA ASP A 634 26.38 -23.98 -0.06
C ASP A 634 25.76 -23.17 -1.22
N ALA A 635 26.58 -22.55 -2.08
CA ALA A 635 26.08 -21.79 -3.22
C ALA A 635 25.55 -22.70 -4.34
N LEU A 636 24.39 -22.34 -4.88
CA LEU A 636 23.83 -22.96 -6.08
C LEU A 636 24.53 -22.37 -7.32
N GLN A 637 25.02 -23.23 -8.21
CA GLN A 637 25.67 -22.78 -9.43
C GLN A 637 24.65 -22.51 -10.53
N LEU A 638 24.75 -21.35 -11.16
CA LEU A 638 23.93 -20.96 -12.30
C LEU A 638 24.84 -20.56 -13.47
N ASP A 639 24.98 -21.43 -14.46
CA ASP A 639 25.64 -21.07 -15.72
C ASP A 639 24.60 -20.45 -16.66
N ASN A 640 24.71 -19.15 -16.91
CA ASN A 640 23.80 -18.43 -17.79
C ASN A 640 24.33 -18.27 -19.22
N SER A 641 25.34 -19.04 -19.64
CA SER A 641 25.94 -18.93 -20.97
C SER A 641 24.92 -19.06 -22.09
N GLN A 642 23.98 -19.99 -21.94
CA GLN A 642 22.91 -20.27 -22.91
C GLN A 642 21.51 -19.85 -22.41
N LEU A 643 21.40 -19.28 -21.22
CA LEU A 643 20.12 -18.84 -20.66
C LEU A 643 19.83 -17.40 -21.05
N SER A 644 18.56 -17.10 -21.29
CA SER A 644 18.09 -15.72 -21.27
C SER A 644 18.17 -15.17 -19.84
N ILE A 645 18.10 -13.84 -19.73
CA ILE A 645 18.03 -13.19 -18.42
C ILE A 645 16.72 -13.54 -17.71
N GLU A 646 15.61 -13.69 -18.44
CA GLU A 646 14.30 -14.11 -17.91
C GLU A 646 14.38 -15.52 -17.32
N ALA A 647 14.95 -16.49 -18.04
CA ALA A 647 15.13 -17.85 -17.54
C ALA A 647 16.05 -17.90 -16.31
N SER A 648 17.08 -17.04 -16.27
CA SER A 648 17.96 -16.92 -15.11
C SER A 648 17.21 -16.37 -13.88
N VAL A 649 16.35 -15.37 -14.08
CA VAL A 649 15.50 -14.78 -13.01
C VAL A 649 14.53 -15.82 -12.48
N GLU A 650 13.80 -16.53 -13.36
CA GLU A 650 12.86 -17.58 -12.99
C GLU A 650 13.54 -18.69 -12.18
N GLN A 651 14.76 -19.10 -12.57
CA GLN A 651 15.51 -20.12 -11.86
C GLN A 651 15.88 -19.70 -10.43
N VAL A 652 16.34 -18.45 -10.25
CA VAL A 652 16.67 -17.92 -8.91
C VAL A 652 15.42 -17.80 -8.04
N LEU A 653 14.31 -17.34 -8.61
CA LEU A 653 13.03 -17.25 -7.90
C LEU A 653 12.49 -18.63 -7.52
N ALA A 654 12.62 -19.63 -8.39
CA ALA A 654 12.25 -21.01 -8.09
C ALA A 654 13.06 -21.57 -6.91
N TRP A 655 14.37 -21.33 -6.88
CA TRP A 655 15.22 -21.71 -5.74
C TRP A 655 14.84 -20.97 -4.46
N TRP A 656 14.50 -19.69 -4.54
CA TRP A 656 14.07 -18.91 -3.39
C TRP A 656 12.74 -19.42 -2.83
N GLN A 657 11.74 -19.59 -3.69
CA GLN A 657 10.42 -20.08 -3.29
C GLN A 657 10.48 -21.50 -2.71
N GLY A 658 11.35 -22.37 -3.24
CA GLY A 658 11.56 -23.71 -2.71
C GLY A 658 12.09 -23.76 -1.27
N ARG A 659 12.75 -22.68 -0.80
CA ARG A 659 13.24 -22.56 0.58
C ARG A 659 12.21 -21.97 1.55
N ASN A 660 11.22 -21.25 1.01
CA ASN A 660 10.15 -20.61 1.79
C ASN A 660 8.89 -21.47 1.94
N ARG A 661 8.82 -22.64 1.27
CA ARG A 661 7.75 -23.62 1.43
C ARG A 661 7.86 -24.43 2.72
#